data_AF-A0A7X7LAH9-F1
#
_entry.id   AF-A0A7X7LAH9-F1
#
_cell.length_a   1.000
_cell.length_b   1.000
_cell.length_c   1.000
_cell.angle_alpha   90.00
_cell.angle_beta   90.00
_cell.angle_gamma   90.00
#
_symmetry.space_group_name_H-M   'P 1'
#
loop_
_entity.id
_entity.type
_entity.pdbx_description
1 polymer ?
#
loop_
_entity_poly.entity_id
_entity_poly.type
_entity_poly.pdbx_seq_one_letter_code
_entity_poly.pdbx_strand_id
1 'polypeptide(L)'
;MRKDTTAPTVVLRKANAESSHWAPLEEGSLVVKDRRAARVRITDGARRRYVDTKLSAGKPVRFAARGSAGEHLAEVLDRGGRALASIPFIFMPRTRISCDRGPYAAIAERIKMFLEKYSGVRPLIINGRLYKMLVSWGRDHVHTLKAQKYFMEDVKSGLEYWLDSQERNGMFRDCIHQNADYPARTWFGEALGKGYFWYDDHMKYIVRRIPVEADCEFLYTEGVWYAWKASGDDAWMAKQLPRLEKALKYNASHPTRWSRKHKLVRRSFCMDSWDFVNPHYCSGDHRCINPGDPQFLFHGDNSGLYSSHWRMAEMHEHLGNMKRAAELRVEGENLRRRANAKLFFDNAYGHMIPEELPEDEVYAKVGDERRRMSLSTGYTINRGLPTHEMAVKILKEYQRRGAEKKAESFAEWWTMDPPYQMDQFPSRGTGGSTVGEYMNGAICIIIAGEIARAACDHGMENYAADIIERVWKLSQRDGGELHQVYRRLPEHPVFPKATFTTIDIRPFVNRGLRNGAHESVIAWTGEGDNDLRDLPVGRRAFGAIEFDVVNPAANDGKAVLFLDPSGAKGPRMVEVPVPNITAKSVYFMQCLTSGVPADAVAAICDIVYADGTVERTFMRRNHEINSWWGVSDAPDTRGRAPVDRSICRVAWRGANPTWANVGMLMTGWNNPHPDKPITAIRYQAVRIPGAKGGIMIGAISASDHPVGFEERIRSHGLPDCWAQAAVYYAVAEGIAGIEDKGRAFDKALVAPRWAATKAAQADVTLHYPASGGYCTYTYKLDRAKKRITLNLTGSFEHARVHCLLPKRAQAKRVAIGTREIAFENTKIERSSYADFDLDALPLAPIEIKY
;
A
#
# COMPACT_ATOMS: atom_id res chain seq x y z
N MET A 1 -2.79 -7.35 74.74
CA MET A 1 -2.07 -6.52 73.74
C MET A 1 -1.81 -7.35 72.49
N ARG A 2 -2.64 -7.25 71.45
CA ARG A 2 -2.34 -7.74 70.10
C ARG A 2 -2.04 -6.51 69.26
N LYS A 3 -0.81 -6.40 68.74
CA LYS A 3 -0.40 -5.31 67.83
C LYS A 3 -1.00 -5.61 66.45
N ASP A 4 -1.84 -4.69 65.98
CA ASP A 4 -2.28 -4.59 64.60
C ASP A 4 -1.09 -4.65 63.63
N THR A 5 -1.09 -5.67 62.78
CA THR A 5 -0.24 -5.76 61.60
C THR A 5 -0.82 -4.83 60.53
N THR A 6 -0.46 -3.55 60.58
CA THR A 6 -0.71 -2.63 59.47
C THR A 6 0.10 -3.09 58.25
N ALA A 7 -0.60 -3.47 57.19
CA ALA A 7 0.01 -3.81 55.91
C ALA A 7 0.90 -2.65 55.42
N PRO A 8 2.05 -2.92 54.79
CA PRO A 8 2.88 -1.87 54.22
C PRO A 8 2.08 -1.11 53.16
N THR A 9 1.77 0.17 53.41
CA THR A 9 1.15 1.02 52.40
C THR A 9 2.23 1.42 51.38
N VAL A 10 2.42 0.57 50.37
CA VAL A 10 3.23 0.86 49.19
C VAL A 10 2.27 1.28 48.08
N VAL A 11 2.47 2.46 47.52
CA VAL A 11 1.63 3.02 46.46
C VAL A 11 2.49 3.26 45.22
N LEU A 12 2.23 2.47 44.18
CA LEU A 12 2.78 2.67 42.85
C LEU A 12 1.83 3.56 42.05
N ARG A 13 2.34 4.65 41.48
CA ARG A 13 1.61 5.56 40.60
C ARG A 13 2.33 5.70 39.28
N LYS A 14 1.57 5.76 38.20
CA LYS A 14 2.06 6.06 36.85
C LYS A 14 1.48 7.37 36.34
N ALA A 15 2.16 7.99 35.39
CA ALA A 15 1.78 9.29 34.86
C ALA A 15 0.40 9.28 34.18
N ASN A 16 0.10 8.25 33.39
CA ASN A 16 -1.20 8.10 32.74
C ASN A 16 -2.10 7.16 33.55
N ALA A 17 -2.88 7.71 34.48
CA ALA A 17 -3.80 6.93 35.32
C ALA A 17 -4.96 6.26 34.55
N GLU A 18 -5.23 6.66 33.30
CA GLU A 18 -6.36 6.15 32.50
C GLU A 18 -6.07 4.80 31.83
N SER A 19 -4.79 4.46 31.64
CA SER A 19 -4.39 3.15 31.09
C SER A 19 -4.11 2.14 32.20
N SER A 20 -4.49 0.88 32.01
CA SER A 20 -4.10 -0.22 32.90
C SER A 20 -2.64 -0.68 32.69
N HIS A 21 -2.06 -0.37 31.53
CA HIS A 21 -0.70 -0.78 31.15
C HIS A 21 0.28 0.41 31.19
N TRP A 22 1.53 0.12 31.51
CA TRP A 22 2.63 1.08 31.43
C TRP A 22 3.17 1.16 29.99
N ALA A 23 3.37 2.38 29.52
CA ALA A 23 4.01 2.66 28.23
C ALA A 23 5.54 2.81 28.38
N PRO A 24 6.30 2.65 27.28
CA PRO A 24 7.73 2.92 27.29
C PRO A 24 8.05 4.35 27.71
N LEU A 25 9.03 4.48 28.61
CA LEU A 25 9.46 5.75 29.19
C LEU A 25 8.37 6.50 29.97
N GLU A 26 7.24 5.86 30.29
CA GLU A 26 6.21 6.45 31.14
C GLU A 26 6.78 6.71 32.55
N GLU A 27 6.61 7.94 33.02
CA GLU A 27 7.07 8.34 34.35
C GLU A 27 6.20 7.71 35.45
N GLY A 28 6.87 7.28 36.51
CA GLY A 28 6.32 6.54 37.63
C GLY A 28 6.85 7.04 38.96
N SER A 29 6.08 6.79 40.02
CA SER A 29 6.53 7.03 41.39
C SER A 29 6.09 5.91 42.33
N LEU A 30 6.99 5.51 43.21
CA LEU A 30 6.73 4.56 44.28
C LEU A 30 6.84 5.27 45.63
N VAL A 31 5.74 5.31 46.38
CA VAL A 31 5.69 5.85 47.74
C VAL A 31 5.64 4.69 48.72
N VAL A 32 6.60 4.64 49.63
CA VAL A 32 6.70 3.60 50.66
C VAL A 32 6.51 4.25 52.04
N LYS A 33 5.48 3.81 52.78
CA LYS A 33 5.22 4.30 54.16
C LYS A 33 5.77 3.39 55.27
N ASP A 34 6.27 2.19 54.93
CA ASP A 34 6.83 1.25 55.90
C ASP A 34 8.23 1.71 56.37
N ARG A 35 8.41 1.90 57.68
CA ARG A 35 9.68 2.31 58.28
C ARG A 35 10.78 1.25 58.21
N ARG A 36 10.42 -0.02 57.99
CA ARG A 36 11.38 -1.13 57.80
C ARG A 36 12.01 -1.12 56.41
N ALA A 37 11.36 -0.44 55.46
CA ALA A 37 11.84 -0.37 54.08
C ALA A 37 13.12 0.45 53.98
N ALA A 38 14.12 -0.11 53.32
CA ALA A 38 15.43 0.49 53.17
C ALA A 38 15.81 0.72 51.70
N ARG A 39 15.26 -0.07 50.77
CA ARG A 39 15.68 -0.08 49.37
C ARG A 39 14.50 -0.42 48.46
N VAL A 40 14.51 0.14 47.25
CA VAL A 40 13.58 -0.21 46.17
C VAL A 40 14.37 -0.78 45.02
N ARG A 41 13.88 -1.89 44.49
CA ARG A 41 14.38 -2.51 43.26
C ARG A 41 13.24 -2.62 42.26
N ILE A 42 13.46 -2.24 41.01
CA ILE A 42 12.51 -2.49 39.93
C ILE A 42 13.21 -3.28 38.82
N THR A 43 12.55 -4.34 38.38
CA THR A 43 13.02 -5.24 37.31
C THR A 43 12.03 -5.24 36.14
N ASP A 44 12.57 -5.39 34.92
CA ASP A 44 11.80 -5.47 33.68
C ASP A 44 11.21 -6.88 33.44
N GLY A 45 10.51 -7.08 32.32
CA GLY A 45 9.93 -8.37 31.94
C GLY A 45 10.95 -9.51 31.77
N ALA A 46 12.24 -9.19 31.57
CA ALA A 46 13.35 -10.13 31.52
C ALA A 46 14.11 -10.21 32.86
N ARG A 47 13.55 -9.66 33.94
CA ARG A 47 14.12 -9.58 35.29
C ARG A 47 15.43 -8.78 35.38
N ARG A 48 15.73 -7.93 34.40
CA ARG A 48 16.88 -7.00 34.43
C ARG A 48 16.55 -5.81 35.31
N ARG A 49 17.49 -5.41 36.18
CA ARG A 49 17.31 -4.28 37.11
C ARG A 49 17.49 -2.96 36.39
N TYR A 50 16.54 -2.04 36.54
CA TYR A 50 16.67 -0.66 36.02
C TYR A 50 16.41 0.42 37.06
N VAL A 51 15.91 0.04 38.25
CA VAL A 51 15.95 0.87 39.46
C VAL A 51 16.53 0.03 40.58
N ASP A 52 17.51 0.60 41.30
CA ASP A 52 18.07 -0.03 42.48
C ASP A 52 18.62 1.05 43.43
N THR A 53 17.78 1.54 44.34
CA THR A 53 18.09 2.74 45.13
C THR A 53 17.66 2.65 46.60
N LYS A 54 18.38 3.34 47.48
CA LYS A 54 18.03 3.46 48.90
C LYS A 54 16.83 4.39 49.06
N LEU A 55 15.92 4.04 49.98
CA LEU A 55 14.80 4.89 50.33
C LEU A 55 15.25 6.06 51.19
N SER A 56 14.74 7.25 50.87
CA SER A 56 14.82 8.43 51.74
C SER A 56 13.45 8.63 52.37
N ALA A 57 13.41 8.82 53.69
CA ALA A 57 12.16 9.00 54.43
C ALA A 57 11.30 10.12 53.82
N GLY A 58 10.03 9.81 53.53
CA GLY A 58 9.05 10.76 52.99
C GLY A 58 9.22 11.17 51.52
N LYS A 59 10.25 10.66 50.81
CA LYS A 59 10.46 11.00 49.38
C LYS A 59 10.03 9.84 48.46
N PRO A 60 9.20 10.10 47.43
CA PRO A 60 8.87 9.09 46.43
C PRO A 60 10.11 8.71 45.61
N VAL A 61 10.24 7.43 45.27
CA VAL A 61 11.18 6.97 44.25
C VAL A 61 10.56 7.23 42.88
N ARG A 62 11.13 8.16 42.11
CA ARG A 62 10.70 8.44 40.72
C ARG A 62 11.51 7.63 39.74
N PHE A 63 10.88 7.16 38.68
CA PHE A 63 11.51 6.36 37.63
C PHE A 63 10.74 6.47 36.32
N ALA A 64 11.37 6.14 35.20
CA ALA A 64 10.69 5.91 33.93
C ALA A 64 10.67 4.40 33.65
N ALA A 65 9.55 3.85 33.19
CA ALA A 65 9.45 2.44 32.85
C ALA A 65 10.30 2.09 31.62
N ARG A 66 11.15 1.05 31.73
CA ARG A 66 12.23 0.71 30.78
C ARG A 66 12.49 -0.79 30.77
N GLY A 67 13.15 -1.28 29.72
CA GLY A 67 13.60 -2.66 29.58
C GLY A 67 12.62 -3.53 28.77
N SER A 68 12.71 -4.86 28.91
CA SER A 68 11.87 -5.79 28.15
C SER A 68 10.40 -5.68 28.50
N ALA A 69 9.52 -5.88 27.51
CA ALA A 69 8.08 -5.89 27.71
C ALA A 69 7.59 -7.04 28.60
N GLY A 70 6.38 -6.91 29.14
CA GLY A 70 5.74 -7.94 29.97
C GLY A 70 5.52 -7.52 31.43
N GLU A 71 5.52 -8.49 32.34
CA GLU A 71 5.34 -8.25 33.76
C GLU A 71 6.63 -7.73 34.42
N HIS A 72 6.59 -6.48 34.87
CA HIS A 72 7.65 -5.89 35.68
C HIS A 72 7.36 -6.10 37.16
N LEU A 73 8.40 -6.04 37.99
CA LEU A 73 8.27 -6.19 39.44
C LEU A 73 8.97 -5.07 40.19
N ALA A 74 8.21 -4.34 41.01
CA ALA A 74 8.72 -3.39 41.98
C ALA A 74 8.77 -4.02 43.38
N GLU A 75 9.98 -4.21 43.91
CA GLU A 75 10.24 -4.78 45.22
C GLU A 75 10.66 -3.70 46.22
N VAL A 76 10.07 -3.74 47.42
CA VAL A 76 10.47 -2.95 48.57
C VAL A 76 11.21 -3.88 49.53
N LEU A 77 12.48 -3.60 49.79
CA LEU A 77 13.36 -4.46 50.57
C LEU A 77 13.71 -3.81 51.92
N ASP A 78 13.85 -4.63 52.96
CA ASP A 78 14.43 -4.21 54.24
C ASP A 78 15.97 -4.08 54.18
N ARG A 79 16.60 -3.78 55.33
CA ARG A 79 18.06 -3.67 55.43
C ARG A 79 18.80 -5.00 55.20
N GLY A 80 18.14 -6.13 55.46
CA GLY A 80 18.67 -7.47 55.23
C GLY A 80 18.45 -7.98 53.80
N GLY A 81 17.79 -7.20 52.94
CA GLY A 81 17.47 -7.58 51.56
C GLY A 81 16.21 -8.43 51.42
N ARG A 82 15.43 -8.63 52.49
CA ARG A 82 14.16 -9.36 52.43
C ARG A 82 13.06 -8.48 51.82
N ALA A 83 12.29 -9.03 50.89
CA ALA A 83 11.12 -8.36 50.33
C ALA A 83 10.04 -8.16 51.40
N LEU A 84 9.68 -6.89 51.62
CA LEU A 84 8.57 -6.44 52.46
C LEU A 84 7.27 -6.29 51.65
N ALA A 85 7.41 -5.95 50.37
CA ALA A 85 6.31 -5.86 49.41
C ALA A 85 6.85 -6.08 47.99
N SER A 86 6.02 -6.68 47.14
CA SER A 86 6.30 -6.93 45.72
C SER A 86 5.05 -6.55 44.93
N ILE A 87 5.19 -5.59 44.01
CA ILE A 87 4.08 -5.07 43.20
C ILE A 87 4.38 -5.38 41.74
N PRO A 88 3.64 -6.33 41.12
CA PRO A 88 3.72 -6.52 39.69
C PRO A 88 2.99 -5.41 38.95
N PHE A 89 3.47 -5.06 37.76
CA PHE A 89 2.74 -4.21 36.82
C PHE A 89 3.07 -4.60 35.38
N ILE A 90 2.10 -4.44 34.48
CA ILE A 90 2.27 -4.83 33.08
C ILE A 90 2.78 -3.64 32.27
N PHE A 91 3.91 -3.85 31.60
CA PHE A 91 4.49 -2.95 30.63
C PHE A 91 4.21 -3.45 29.22
N MET A 92 3.56 -2.62 28.41
CA MET A 92 3.11 -3.00 27.06
C MET A 92 3.47 -1.90 26.05
N PRO A 93 4.56 -2.06 25.29
CA PRO A 93 4.89 -1.15 24.19
C PRO A 93 3.85 -1.22 23.07
N ARG A 94 3.71 -0.11 22.34
CA ARG A 94 2.91 -0.05 21.12
C ARG A 94 3.62 0.82 20.09
N THR A 95 3.58 0.38 18.84
CA THR A 95 4.16 1.14 17.73
C THR A 95 3.51 2.51 17.65
N ARG A 96 4.31 3.57 17.72
CA ARG A 96 3.87 4.97 17.66
C ARG A 96 5.02 5.85 17.19
N ILE A 97 4.73 6.78 16.29
CA ILE A 97 5.67 7.82 15.86
C ILE A 97 5.01 9.17 16.09
N SER A 98 5.66 10.04 16.86
CA SER A 98 5.20 11.41 17.08
C SER A 98 6.36 12.40 16.94
N CYS A 99 6.06 13.59 16.46
CA CYS A 99 7.04 14.67 16.31
C CYS A 99 6.34 16.04 16.42
N ASP A 100 7.10 17.08 16.79
CA ASP A 100 6.57 18.43 16.97
C ASP A 100 6.19 19.13 15.65
N ARG A 101 6.90 18.81 14.56
CA ARG A 101 6.76 19.50 13.27
C ARG A 101 6.96 18.58 12.07
N GLY A 102 6.45 19.02 10.94
CA GLY A 102 6.46 18.26 9.69
C GLY A 102 5.40 17.15 9.67
N PRO A 103 5.24 16.45 8.54
CA PRO A 103 4.14 15.49 8.37
C PRO A 103 4.46 14.06 8.83
N TYR A 104 5.66 13.79 9.35
CA TYR A 104 6.18 12.44 9.57
C TYR A 104 5.31 11.59 10.50
N ALA A 105 4.85 12.16 11.62
CA ALA A 105 3.91 11.48 12.51
C ALA A 105 2.53 11.27 11.86
N ALA A 106 2.02 12.30 11.16
CA ALA A 106 0.70 12.26 10.55
C ALA A 106 0.61 11.26 9.40
N ILE A 107 1.63 11.17 8.56
CA ILE A 107 1.69 10.19 7.47
C ILE A 107 1.86 8.77 8.02
N ALA A 108 2.66 8.56 9.08
CA ALA A 108 2.81 7.26 9.72
C ALA A 108 1.50 6.75 10.32
N GLU A 109 0.76 7.61 11.04
CA GLU A 109 -0.54 7.25 11.61
C GLU A 109 -1.58 6.97 10.52
N ARG A 110 -1.62 7.80 9.47
CA ARG A 110 -2.51 7.58 8.32
C ARG A 110 -2.26 6.25 7.64
N ILE A 111 -1.00 5.91 7.39
CA ILE A 111 -0.64 4.62 6.80
C ILE A 111 -1.02 3.45 7.71
N LYS A 112 -0.76 3.57 9.03
CA LYS A 112 -1.21 2.56 9.99
C LYS A 112 -2.73 2.32 9.88
N MET A 113 -3.54 3.37 9.82
CA MET A 113 -5.00 3.25 9.65
C MET A 113 -5.36 2.53 8.34
N PHE A 114 -4.66 2.80 7.24
CA PHE A 114 -4.89 2.10 5.98
C PHE A 114 -4.53 0.60 6.08
N LEU A 115 -3.36 0.29 6.65
CA LEU A 115 -2.89 -1.07 6.85
C LEU A 115 -3.84 -1.89 7.75
N GLU A 116 -4.34 -1.30 8.83
CA GLU A 116 -5.34 -1.91 9.71
C GLU A 116 -6.64 -2.22 8.95
N LYS A 117 -7.12 -1.29 8.12
CA LYS A 117 -8.29 -1.51 7.25
C LYS A 117 -8.10 -2.70 6.30
N TYR A 118 -6.91 -2.88 5.73
CA TYR A 118 -6.61 -4.01 4.84
C TYR A 118 -6.50 -5.34 5.59
N SER A 119 -5.90 -5.34 6.79
CA SER A 119 -5.64 -6.55 7.59
C SER A 119 -6.90 -7.31 8.01
N GLY A 120 -8.04 -6.62 8.15
CA GLY A 120 -9.33 -7.24 8.51
C GLY A 120 -10.10 -7.89 7.36
N VAL A 121 -9.70 -7.67 6.10
CA VAL A 121 -10.55 -7.96 4.93
C VAL A 121 -10.20 -9.28 4.23
N ARG A 122 -9.02 -9.87 4.47
CA ARG A 122 -8.50 -10.97 3.64
C ARG A 122 -8.00 -12.26 4.33
N PRO A 123 -8.37 -12.62 5.57
CA PRO A 123 -8.03 -13.95 6.05
C PRO A 123 -8.74 -15.02 5.20
N LEU A 124 -8.04 -16.10 4.86
CA LEU A 124 -8.60 -17.23 4.13
C LEU A 124 -8.72 -18.44 5.04
N ILE A 125 -9.83 -19.16 4.95
CA ILE A 125 -9.97 -20.49 5.54
C ILE A 125 -9.83 -21.50 4.40
N ILE A 126 -8.77 -22.30 4.46
CA ILE A 126 -8.41 -23.29 3.45
C ILE A 126 -8.27 -24.63 4.17
N ASN A 127 -9.05 -25.65 3.76
CA ASN A 127 -9.06 -26.96 4.40
C ASN A 127 -9.24 -26.89 5.93
N GLY A 128 -10.11 -25.99 6.40
CA GLY A 128 -10.40 -25.79 7.83
C GLY A 128 -9.35 -25.00 8.63
N ARG A 129 -8.24 -24.56 8.02
CA ARG A 129 -7.20 -23.75 8.67
C ARG A 129 -7.30 -22.28 8.25
N LEU A 130 -7.21 -21.39 9.24
CA LEU A 130 -7.17 -19.94 9.03
C LEU A 130 -5.75 -19.48 8.67
N TYR A 131 -5.64 -18.73 7.58
CA TYR A 131 -4.41 -18.11 7.10
C TYR A 131 -4.60 -16.58 7.02
N LYS A 132 -3.80 -15.81 7.77
CA LYS A 132 -3.83 -14.35 7.72
C LYS A 132 -3.05 -13.81 6.53
N MET A 133 -3.60 -13.98 5.34
CA MET A 133 -3.05 -13.39 4.12
C MET A 133 -3.38 -11.90 4.04
N LEU A 134 -2.36 -11.04 4.02
CA LEU A 134 -2.52 -9.59 3.81
C LEU A 134 -3.05 -9.28 2.40
N VAL A 135 -2.49 -9.96 1.41
CA VAL A 135 -2.90 -9.96 0.01
C VAL A 135 -2.78 -11.40 -0.50
N SER A 136 -3.56 -11.76 -1.51
CA SER A 136 -3.60 -13.13 -2.07
C SER A 136 -2.50 -13.41 -3.11
N TRP A 137 -1.61 -12.45 -3.33
CA TRP A 137 -0.36 -12.58 -4.08
C TRP A 137 0.82 -12.58 -3.10
N GLY A 138 1.80 -13.45 -3.34
CA GLY A 138 2.97 -13.62 -2.48
C GLY A 138 3.83 -12.36 -2.39
N ARG A 139 4.10 -11.71 -3.54
CA ARG A 139 4.85 -10.46 -3.62
C ARG A 139 4.24 -9.36 -2.76
N ASP A 140 2.96 -9.10 -2.99
CA ASP A 140 2.19 -8.09 -2.28
C ASP A 140 2.12 -8.40 -0.78
N HIS A 141 1.89 -9.66 -0.41
CA HIS A 141 1.90 -10.09 0.99
C HIS A 141 3.23 -9.76 1.68
N VAL A 142 4.36 -10.17 1.08
CA VAL A 142 5.70 -9.97 1.65
C VAL A 142 6.03 -8.48 1.76
N HIS A 143 5.70 -7.69 0.74
CA HIS A 143 6.00 -6.26 0.77
C HIS A 143 5.06 -5.46 1.67
N THR A 144 3.80 -5.86 1.86
CA THR A 144 2.93 -5.30 2.91
C THR A 144 3.42 -5.69 4.31
N LEU A 145 3.89 -6.93 4.49
CA LEU A 145 4.42 -7.43 5.76
C LEU A 145 5.59 -6.59 6.28
N LYS A 146 6.37 -5.96 5.38
CA LYS A 146 7.46 -5.02 5.71
C LYS A 146 7.04 -3.96 6.73
N ALA A 147 5.81 -3.44 6.63
CA ALA A 147 5.25 -2.50 7.60
C ALA A 147 4.29 -3.20 8.59
N GLN A 148 3.48 -4.15 8.10
CA GLN A 148 2.46 -4.80 8.93
C GLN A 148 3.06 -5.54 10.14
N LYS A 149 4.32 -6.00 10.06
CA LYS A 149 5.03 -6.63 11.19
C LYS A 149 5.02 -5.79 12.47
N TYR A 150 4.85 -4.47 12.38
CA TYR A 150 4.78 -3.56 13.52
C TYR A 150 3.38 -3.45 14.16
N PHE A 151 2.37 -4.09 13.57
CA PHE A 151 0.96 -3.94 13.92
C PHE A 151 0.19 -5.26 14.04
N MET A 152 0.79 -6.40 13.70
CA MET A 152 0.13 -7.70 13.72
C MET A 152 0.85 -8.72 14.63
N GLU A 153 0.06 -9.57 15.28
CA GLU A 153 0.56 -10.65 16.15
C GLU A 153 0.97 -11.90 15.35
N ASP A 154 0.23 -12.22 14.29
CA ASP A 154 0.49 -13.42 13.49
C ASP A 154 1.12 -13.04 12.15
N VAL A 155 2.44 -12.97 12.15
CA VAL A 155 3.28 -12.70 10.98
C VAL A 155 3.63 -13.95 10.17
N LYS A 156 3.18 -15.14 10.59
CA LYS A 156 3.64 -16.43 10.07
C LYS A 156 2.61 -17.12 9.19
N SER A 157 1.34 -17.18 9.61
CA SER A 157 0.36 -18.07 8.98
C SER A 157 0.20 -17.81 7.48
N GLY A 158 0.10 -16.54 7.05
CA GLY A 158 -0.01 -16.18 5.64
C GLY A 158 1.16 -16.68 4.77
N LEU A 159 2.38 -16.73 5.32
CA LEU A 159 3.56 -17.27 4.65
C LEU A 159 3.58 -18.80 4.66
N GLU A 160 3.15 -19.43 5.75
CA GLU A 160 3.14 -20.88 5.91
C GLU A 160 2.35 -21.59 4.81
N TYR A 161 1.27 -21.00 4.32
CA TYR A 161 0.53 -21.53 3.17
C TYR A 161 1.43 -21.76 1.95
N TRP A 162 2.25 -20.76 1.61
CA TRP A 162 3.18 -20.81 0.48
C TRP A 162 4.37 -21.73 0.77
N LEU A 163 4.88 -21.69 2.00
CA LEU A 163 6.01 -22.51 2.43
C LEU A 163 5.68 -24.00 2.43
N ASP A 164 4.47 -24.36 2.85
CA ASP A 164 4.01 -25.75 2.91
C ASP A 164 3.60 -26.30 1.53
N SER A 165 3.30 -25.42 0.57
CA SER A 165 2.98 -25.78 -0.82
C SER A 165 4.18 -25.70 -1.79
N GLN A 166 5.41 -25.61 -1.27
CA GLN A 166 6.62 -25.59 -2.10
C GLN A 166 6.78 -26.91 -2.87
N GLU A 167 7.06 -26.79 -4.16
CA GLU A 167 7.34 -27.94 -5.02
C GLU A 167 8.68 -28.61 -4.72
N ARG A 168 8.81 -29.89 -5.12
CA ARG A 168 10.03 -30.69 -4.89
C ARG A 168 11.29 -30.07 -5.50
N ASN A 169 11.14 -29.34 -6.61
CA ASN A 169 12.24 -28.66 -7.30
C ASN A 169 12.65 -27.32 -6.66
N GLY A 170 11.95 -26.88 -5.61
CA GLY A 170 12.20 -25.61 -4.91
C GLY A 170 11.31 -24.44 -5.36
N MET A 171 10.48 -24.61 -6.39
CA MET A 171 9.56 -23.59 -6.87
C MET A 171 8.46 -23.30 -5.84
N PHE A 172 8.18 -22.04 -5.60
CA PHE A 172 6.99 -21.62 -4.83
C PHE A 172 5.81 -21.26 -5.73
N ARG A 173 4.60 -21.41 -5.18
CA ARG A 173 3.38 -20.81 -5.74
C ARG A 173 3.43 -19.29 -5.56
N ASP A 174 2.61 -18.57 -6.31
CA ASP A 174 2.62 -17.10 -6.35
C ASP A 174 1.31 -16.51 -5.82
N CYS A 175 0.16 -16.97 -6.33
CA CYS A 175 -1.12 -16.38 -5.98
C CYS A 175 -2.26 -17.38 -5.82
N ILE A 176 -3.26 -17.00 -5.04
CA ILE A 176 -4.47 -17.77 -4.76
C ILE A 176 -5.70 -16.89 -5.04
N HIS A 177 -6.70 -17.46 -5.70
CA HIS A 177 -7.93 -16.79 -6.01
C HIS A 177 -9.11 -17.71 -5.73
N GLN A 178 -10.27 -17.12 -5.42
CA GLN A 178 -11.51 -17.89 -5.43
C GLN A 178 -11.76 -18.40 -6.85
N ASN A 179 -12.09 -19.68 -6.97
CA ASN A 179 -12.43 -20.28 -8.25
C ASN A 179 -13.79 -19.74 -8.70
N ALA A 180 -13.80 -18.97 -9.78
CA ALA A 180 -15.01 -18.38 -10.35
C ALA A 180 -16.00 -19.45 -10.86
N ASP A 181 -15.49 -20.61 -11.26
CA ASP A 181 -16.27 -21.69 -11.85
C ASP A 181 -16.58 -22.82 -10.84
N TYR A 182 -16.31 -22.63 -9.54
CA TYR A 182 -16.52 -23.65 -8.51
C TYR A 182 -17.94 -24.26 -8.56
N PRO A 183 -18.10 -25.60 -8.49
CA PRO A 183 -17.07 -26.63 -8.27
C PRO A 183 -16.46 -27.22 -9.57
N ALA A 184 -16.50 -26.49 -10.67
CA ALA A 184 -15.92 -26.88 -11.95
C ALA A 184 -14.52 -26.30 -12.18
N ARG A 185 -13.87 -26.79 -13.24
CA ARG A 185 -12.58 -26.30 -13.71
C ARG A 185 -12.71 -24.91 -14.30
N THR A 186 -11.69 -24.09 -14.08
CA THR A 186 -11.59 -22.72 -14.59
C THR A 186 -10.41 -22.57 -15.53
N TRP A 187 -10.65 -21.89 -16.66
CA TRP A 187 -9.60 -21.50 -17.59
C TRP A 187 -8.57 -20.55 -16.94
N PHE A 188 -8.97 -19.81 -15.90
CA PHE A 188 -8.13 -18.81 -15.24
C PHE A 188 -6.81 -19.35 -14.67
N GLY A 189 -6.78 -20.63 -14.27
CA GLY A 189 -5.56 -21.33 -13.88
C GLY A 189 -5.00 -22.22 -14.99
N GLU A 190 -5.86 -22.95 -15.70
CA GLU A 190 -5.45 -23.96 -16.68
C GLU A 190 -4.66 -23.38 -17.86
N ALA A 191 -4.92 -22.10 -18.20
CA ALA A 191 -4.20 -21.37 -19.24
C ALA A 191 -2.67 -21.29 -19.01
N LEU A 192 -2.21 -21.38 -17.77
CA LEU A 192 -0.77 -21.32 -17.44
C LEU A 192 -0.03 -22.63 -17.74
N GLY A 193 -0.77 -23.69 -18.07
CA GLY A 193 -0.21 -25.00 -18.37
C GLY A 193 0.07 -25.85 -17.13
N LYS A 194 0.29 -27.15 -17.39
CA LYS A 194 0.49 -28.16 -16.35
C LYS A 194 1.69 -27.82 -15.46
N GLY A 195 1.49 -27.89 -14.15
CA GLY A 195 2.52 -27.61 -13.13
C GLY A 195 2.45 -26.18 -12.58
N TYR A 196 1.82 -25.24 -13.29
CA TYR A 196 1.72 -23.84 -12.89
C TYR A 196 0.41 -23.47 -12.19
N PHE A 197 -0.52 -24.42 -12.04
CA PHE A 197 -1.73 -24.23 -11.24
C PHE A 197 -2.14 -25.52 -10.53
N TRP A 198 -2.97 -25.40 -9.50
CA TRP A 198 -3.72 -26.49 -8.89
C TRP A 198 -4.96 -25.95 -8.15
N TYR A 199 -5.86 -26.86 -7.80
CA TYR A 199 -7.08 -26.55 -7.05
C TYR A 199 -6.92 -26.94 -5.58
N ASP A 200 -7.39 -26.08 -4.68
CA ASP A 200 -7.36 -26.29 -3.23
C ASP A 200 -8.77 -26.14 -2.62
N ASP A 201 -8.96 -26.62 -1.39
CA ASP A 201 -10.24 -26.62 -0.65
C ASP A 201 -11.40 -27.12 -1.52
N HIS A 202 -11.28 -28.34 -2.03
CA HIS A 202 -12.28 -28.97 -2.91
C HIS A 202 -12.62 -28.15 -4.16
N MET A 203 -11.61 -27.52 -4.80
CA MET A 203 -11.75 -26.63 -5.95
C MET A 203 -12.35 -25.26 -5.67
N LYS A 204 -12.60 -24.91 -4.42
CA LYS A 204 -13.05 -23.56 -4.06
C LYS A 204 -12.00 -22.50 -4.37
N TYR A 205 -10.72 -22.87 -4.31
CA TYR A 205 -9.61 -21.99 -4.65
C TYR A 205 -8.81 -22.53 -5.84
N ILE A 206 -8.32 -21.60 -6.65
CA ILE A 206 -7.35 -21.81 -7.71
C ILE A 206 -6.04 -21.15 -7.31
N VAL A 207 -4.97 -21.95 -7.25
CA VAL A 207 -3.64 -21.53 -6.82
C VAL A 207 -2.70 -21.60 -8.01
N ARG A 208 -1.89 -20.57 -8.23
CA ARG A 208 -1.11 -20.38 -9.45
C ARG A 208 0.33 -20.03 -9.15
N ARG A 209 1.21 -20.31 -10.11
CA ARG A 209 2.55 -19.74 -10.26
C ARG A 209 2.60 -19.11 -11.64
N ILE A 210 2.80 -17.79 -11.72
CA ILE A 210 3.03 -17.14 -13.01
C ILE A 210 4.41 -17.56 -13.55
N PRO A 211 4.49 -18.24 -14.71
CA PRO A 211 5.76 -18.77 -15.21
C PRO A 211 6.84 -17.73 -15.53
N VAL A 212 6.48 -16.52 -15.95
CA VAL A 212 7.47 -15.48 -16.33
C VAL A 212 8.10 -14.78 -15.13
N GLU A 213 7.51 -14.94 -13.94
CA GLU A 213 7.98 -14.31 -12.72
C GLU A 213 9.15 -15.10 -12.12
N ALA A 214 10.28 -14.41 -11.96
CA ALA A 214 11.54 -14.96 -11.46
C ALA A 214 11.81 -14.59 -9.99
N ASP A 215 10.85 -13.96 -9.31
CA ASP A 215 11.06 -13.30 -8.02
C ASP A 215 10.46 -14.02 -6.81
N CYS A 216 9.45 -14.89 -6.99
CA CYS A 216 8.74 -15.54 -5.90
C CYS A 216 9.68 -16.20 -4.87
N GLU A 217 10.73 -16.89 -5.32
CA GLU A 217 11.65 -17.61 -4.43
C GLU A 217 12.43 -16.70 -3.47
N PHE A 218 12.94 -15.56 -3.95
CA PHE A 218 13.61 -14.63 -3.05
C PHE A 218 12.59 -13.86 -2.20
N LEU A 219 11.36 -13.64 -2.70
CA LEU A 219 10.29 -12.99 -1.94
C LEU A 219 9.94 -13.79 -0.70
N TYR A 220 9.79 -15.11 -0.81
CA TYR A 220 9.51 -15.93 0.38
C TYR A 220 10.69 -16.03 1.34
N THR A 221 11.93 -15.93 0.85
CA THR A 221 13.11 -15.76 1.72
C THR A 221 13.04 -14.44 2.50
N GLU A 222 12.67 -13.35 1.83
CA GLU A 222 12.45 -12.03 2.45
C GLU A 222 11.31 -12.07 3.48
N GLY A 223 10.19 -12.73 3.15
CA GLY A 223 9.06 -12.93 4.05
C GLY A 223 9.42 -13.71 5.31
N VAL A 224 10.11 -14.84 5.17
CA VAL A 224 10.59 -15.64 6.32
C VAL A 224 11.51 -14.81 7.20
N TRP A 225 12.43 -14.04 6.60
CA TRP A 225 13.30 -13.16 7.35
C TRP A 225 12.50 -12.11 8.13
N TYR A 226 11.54 -11.40 7.52
CA TYR A 226 10.70 -10.45 8.26
C TYR A 226 9.91 -11.10 9.40
N ALA A 227 9.31 -12.27 9.16
CA ALA A 227 8.53 -12.98 10.15
C ALA A 227 9.40 -13.46 11.33
N TRP A 228 10.59 -14.00 11.06
CA TRP A 228 11.54 -14.40 12.10
C TRP A 228 12.03 -13.22 12.93
N LYS A 229 12.42 -12.11 12.28
CA LYS A 229 12.84 -10.88 12.97
C LYS A 229 11.73 -10.37 13.89
N ALA A 230 10.47 -10.40 13.44
CA ALA A 230 9.34 -9.92 14.23
C ALA A 230 8.90 -10.87 15.36
N SER A 231 8.81 -12.17 15.09
CA SER A 231 8.33 -13.15 16.07
C SER A 231 9.40 -13.66 17.03
N GLY A 232 10.68 -13.52 16.65
CA GLY A 232 11.82 -14.07 17.36
C GLY A 232 11.81 -15.61 17.48
N ASP A 233 11.08 -16.28 16.60
CA ASP A 233 10.83 -17.73 16.68
C ASP A 233 11.89 -18.50 15.90
N ASP A 234 12.98 -18.83 16.59
CA ASP A 234 14.12 -19.54 16.00
C ASP A 234 13.77 -20.95 15.52
N ALA A 235 12.90 -21.66 16.26
CA ALA A 235 12.48 -23.01 15.90
C ALA A 235 11.67 -23.00 14.61
N TRP A 236 10.76 -22.04 14.46
CA TRP A 236 10.02 -21.86 13.22
C TRP A 236 10.95 -21.50 12.06
N MET A 237 11.87 -20.55 12.25
CA MET A 237 12.82 -20.15 11.20
C MET A 237 13.70 -21.31 10.76
N ALA A 238 14.25 -22.09 11.70
CA ALA A 238 15.08 -23.25 11.41
C ALA A 238 14.34 -24.30 10.56
N LYS A 239 13.03 -24.49 10.79
CA LYS A 239 12.18 -25.36 9.97
C LYS A 239 12.02 -24.86 8.53
N GLN A 240 12.19 -23.56 8.27
CA GLN A 240 12.07 -22.99 6.93
C GLN A 240 13.37 -23.01 6.14
N LEU A 241 14.54 -22.97 6.78
CA LEU A 241 15.84 -22.94 6.08
C LEU A 241 16.01 -24.01 4.99
N PRO A 242 15.64 -25.30 5.19
CA PRO A 242 15.72 -26.29 4.11
C PRO A 242 14.85 -25.97 2.89
N ARG A 243 13.73 -25.27 3.07
CA ARG A 243 12.89 -24.78 1.97
C ARG A 243 13.55 -23.62 1.25
N LEU A 244 14.16 -22.70 1.99
CA LEU A 244 14.88 -21.56 1.42
C LEU A 244 16.14 -22.01 0.65
N GLU A 245 16.86 -23.03 1.12
CA GLU A 245 17.98 -23.63 0.37
C GLU A 245 17.53 -24.25 -0.96
N LYS A 246 16.36 -24.90 -0.98
CA LYS A 246 15.75 -25.39 -2.23
C LYS A 246 15.37 -24.24 -3.18
N ALA A 247 14.82 -23.15 -2.63
CA ALA A 247 14.45 -21.96 -3.40
C ALA A 247 15.69 -21.28 -4.00
N LEU A 248 16.73 -21.09 -3.21
CA LEU A 248 18.02 -20.56 -3.65
C LEU A 248 18.61 -21.39 -4.80
N LYS A 249 18.60 -22.73 -4.64
CA LYS A 249 19.02 -23.66 -5.69
C LYS A 249 18.16 -23.53 -6.95
N TYR A 250 16.85 -23.36 -6.82
CA TYR A 250 15.96 -23.17 -7.97
C TYR A 250 16.34 -21.91 -8.78
N ASN A 251 16.50 -20.74 -8.14
CA ASN A 251 16.93 -19.53 -8.86
C ASN A 251 18.31 -19.67 -9.50
N ALA A 252 19.24 -20.36 -8.82
CA ALA A 252 20.64 -20.45 -9.22
C ALA A 252 20.98 -21.64 -10.15
N SER A 253 19.98 -22.43 -10.56
CA SER A 253 20.24 -23.60 -11.41
C SER A 253 19.13 -23.96 -12.40
N HIS A 254 17.89 -23.53 -12.18
CA HIS A 254 16.79 -23.91 -13.06
C HIS A 254 16.99 -23.32 -14.48
N PRO A 255 16.83 -24.10 -15.57
CA PRO A 255 17.11 -23.62 -16.92
C PRO A 255 16.34 -22.35 -17.31
N THR A 256 15.11 -22.18 -16.86
CA THR A 256 14.29 -20.98 -17.14
C THR A 256 14.51 -19.82 -16.16
N ARG A 257 15.48 -19.95 -15.25
CA ARG A 257 15.78 -18.93 -14.21
C ARG A 257 17.24 -18.55 -14.15
N TRP A 258 18.15 -19.41 -14.60
CA TRP A 258 19.57 -19.20 -14.45
C TRP A 258 20.31 -19.10 -15.78
N SER A 259 21.01 -17.98 -15.98
CA SER A 259 21.98 -17.83 -17.05
C SER A 259 23.25 -18.61 -16.71
N ARG A 260 23.55 -19.67 -17.47
CA ARG A 260 24.85 -20.36 -17.34
C ARG A 260 26.03 -19.48 -17.78
N LYS A 261 25.79 -18.61 -18.77
CA LYS A 261 26.78 -17.69 -19.35
C LYS A 261 27.19 -16.61 -18.35
N HIS A 262 26.22 -15.93 -17.75
CA HIS A 262 26.48 -14.80 -16.86
C HIS A 262 26.47 -15.16 -15.38
N LYS A 263 25.98 -16.36 -15.01
CA LYS A 263 25.76 -16.79 -13.62
C LYS A 263 24.94 -15.74 -12.85
N LEU A 264 23.82 -15.37 -13.46
CA LEU A 264 22.83 -14.39 -13.01
C LEU A 264 21.42 -14.94 -13.27
N VAL A 265 20.44 -14.42 -12.55
CA VAL A 265 19.02 -14.72 -12.80
C VAL A 265 18.59 -14.13 -14.13
N ARG A 266 17.87 -14.93 -14.92
CA ARG A 266 17.29 -14.57 -16.21
C ARG A 266 15.77 -14.73 -16.20
N ARG A 267 15.10 -13.99 -17.08
CA ARG A 267 13.64 -13.94 -17.22
C ARG A 267 13.24 -13.56 -18.66
N SER A 268 11.93 -13.61 -18.94
CA SER A 268 11.34 -12.99 -20.13
C SER A 268 11.31 -11.46 -20.04
N PHE A 269 11.24 -10.77 -21.19
CA PHE A 269 11.17 -9.30 -21.25
C PHE A 269 9.83 -8.79 -20.72
N CYS A 270 9.76 -8.38 -19.46
CA CYS A 270 8.59 -7.76 -18.85
C CYS A 270 8.82 -6.25 -18.66
N MET A 271 7.76 -5.48 -18.41
CA MET A 271 7.94 -4.24 -17.65
C MET A 271 8.23 -4.63 -16.20
N ASP A 272 9.35 -4.18 -15.64
CA ASP A 272 9.85 -4.56 -14.32
C ASP A 272 9.73 -6.08 -14.07
N SER A 273 9.28 -6.46 -12.88
CA SER A 273 9.05 -7.83 -12.45
C SER A 273 7.69 -8.41 -12.86
N TRP A 274 6.85 -7.67 -13.61
CA TRP A 274 5.44 -8.00 -13.82
C TRP A 274 5.17 -9.26 -14.65
N ASP A 275 3.92 -9.71 -14.58
CA ASP A 275 3.39 -10.96 -15.11
C ASP A 275 3.07 -10.93 -16.61
N PHE A 276 3.44 -9.87 -17.33
CA PHE A 276 3.18 -9.73 -18.75
C PHE A 276 4.45 -9.42 -19.56
N VAL A 277 4.77 -10.32 -20.47
CA VAL A 277 5.90 -10.22 -21.39
C VAL A 277 5.57 -9.30 -22.55
N ASN A 278 6.56 -8.56 -23.02
CA ASN A 278 6.48 -7.75 -24.24
C ASN A 278 6.11 -8.66 -25.43
N PRO A 279 4.99 -8.39 -26.13
CA PRO A 279 4.54 -9.21 -27.26
C PRO A 279 5.56 -9.38 -28.39
N HIS A 280 6.54 -8.49 -28.50
CA HIS A 280 7.64 -8.63 -29.46
C HIS A 280 8.55 -9.83 -29.22
N TYR A 281 8.53 -10.37 -28.00
CA TYR A 281 9.41 -11.44 -27.53
C TYR A 281 8.62 -12.58 -26.89
N CYS A 282 7.31 -12.66 -27.17
CA CYS A 282 6.43 -13.70 -26.66
C CYS A 282 5.62 -14.31 -27.81
N SER A 283 5.79 -15.62 -28.02
CA SER A 283 5.09 -16.37 -29.07
C SER A 283 3.70 -16.88 -28.67
N GLY A 284 3.36 -16.84 -27.38
CA GLY A 284 2.12 -17.41 -26.82
C GLY A 284 1.47 -16.54 -25.75
N ASP A 285 0.96 -17.18 -24.69
CA ASP A 285 0.40 -16.46 -23.54
C ASP A 285 1.49 -15.64 -22.85
N HIS A 286 1.24 -14.33 -22.67
CA HIS A 286 2.20 -13.36 -22.13
C HIS A 286 2.60 -13.63 -20.67
N ARG A 287 1.91 -14.52 -19.96
CA ARG A 287 2.26 -14.95 -18.60
C ARG A 287 3.19 -16.16 -18.60
N CYS A 288 3.34 -16.83 -19.74
CA CYS A 288 4.09 -18.07 -19.89
C CYS A 288 5.48 -17.85 -20.49
N ILE A 289 6.38 -18.81 -20.25
CA ILE A 289 7.67 -18.88 -20.95
C ILE A 289 7.51 -19.92 -22.06
N ASN A 290 7.46 -19.47 -23.31
CA ASN A 290 7.25 -20.37 -24.45
C ASN A 290 8.60 -20.85 -25.02
N PRO A 291 8.65 -22.04 -25.64
CA PRO A 291 9.86 -22.53 -26.28
C PRO A 291 10.38 -21.54 -27.34
N GLY A 292 11.63 -21.12 -27.21
CA GLY A 292 12.28 -20.19 -28.14
C GLY A 292 12.14 -18.71 -27.79
N ASP A 293 11.34 -18.34 -26.77
CA ASP A 293 11.27 -16.96 -26.31
C ASP A 293 12.64 -16.51 -25.73
N PRO A 294 13.18 -15.36 -26.17
CA PRO A 294 14.51 -14.90 -25.76
C PRO A 294 14.55 -14.51 -24.29
N GLN A 295 15.71 -14.67 -23.66
CA GLN A 295 15.92 -14.37 -22.24
C GLN A 295 16.71 -13.08 -21.99
N PHE A 296 16.42 -12.46 -20.84
CA PHE A 296 16.94 -11.16 -20.41
C PHE A 296 17.41 -11.22 -18.96
N LEU A 297 18.33 -10.33 -18.61
CA LEU A 297 18.84 -10.13 -17.26
C LEU A 297 18.25 -8.84 -16.69
N PHE A 298 17.69 -8.93 -15.49
CA PHE A 298 17.08 -7.81 -14.78
C PHE A 298 17.72 -7.63 -13.40
N HIS A 299 18.01 -6.38 -13.04
CA HIS A 299 18.63 -6.05 -11.76
C HIS A 299 17.72 -6.36 -10.57
N GLY A 300 16.39 -6.23 -10.72
CA GLY A 300 15.43 -6.53 -9.65
C GLY A 300 15.54 -7.97 -9.15
N ASP A 301 15.57 -8.94 -10.06
CA ASP A 301 15.67 -10.36 -9.71
C ASP A 301 17.03 -10.71 -9.09
N ASN A 302 18.10 -10.15 -9.64
CA ASN A 302 19.46 -10.39 -9.15
C ASN A 302 19.71 -9.73 -7.79
N SER A 303 19.10 -8.57 -7.51
CA SER A 303 19.12 -7.94 -6.19
C SER A 303 18.36 -8.78 -5.15
N GLY A 304 17.24 -9.40 -5.54
CA GLY A 304 16.48 -10.31 -4.71
C GLY A 304 17.28 -11.55 -4.34
N LEU A 305 17.89 -12.20 -5.33
CA LEU A 305 18.77 -13.34 -5.09
C LEU A 305 19.99 -12.96 -4.23
N TYR A 306 20.62 -11.81 -4.48
CA TYR A 306 21.70 -11.28 -3.64
C TYR A 306 21.25 -11.17 -2.18
N SER A 307 20.13 -10.48 -1.93
CA SER A 307 19.62 -10.30 -0.57
C SER A 307 19.27 -11.62 0.13
N SER A 308 18.85 -12.65 -0.62
CA SER A 308 18.57 -13.97 -0.07
C SER A 308 19.81 -14.62 0.52
N HIS A 309 20.97 -14.52 -0.14
CA HIS A 309 22.22 -15.03 0.39
C HIS A 309 22.56 -14.40 1.75
N TRP A 310 22.44 -13.07 1.87
CA TRP A 310 22.75 -12.35 3.11
C TRP A 310 21.77 -12.65 4.25
N ARG A 311 20.47 -12.69 3.95
CA ARG A 311 19.44 -13.02 4.94
C ARG A 311 19.56 -14.46 5.43
N MET A 312 19.81 -15.40 4.52
CA MET A 312 20.07 -16.79 4.88
C MET A 312 21.37 -16.93 5.68
N ALA A 313 22.42 -16.18 5.33
CA ALA A 313 23.65 -16.18 6.11
C ALA A 313 23.42 -15.71 7.55
N GLU A 314 22.66 -14.63 7.76
CA GLU A 314 22.26 -14.16 9.10
C GLU A 314 21.49 -15.23 9.87
N MET A 315 20.51 -15.87 9.23
CA MET A 315 19.73 -16.96 9.85
C MET A 315 20.60 -18.18 10.21
N HIS A 316 21.53 -18.58 9.34
CA HIS A 316 22.45 -19.67 9.62
C HIS A 316 23.43 -19.33 10.74
N GLU A 317 23.99 -18.13 10.73
CA GLU A 317 24.90 -17.62 11.77
C GLU A 317 24.22 -17.61 13.14
N HIS A 318 22.96 -17.17 13.20
CA HIS A 318 22.15 -17.20 14.42
C HIS A 318 21.98 -18.62 15.00
N LEU A 319 21.85 -19.63 14.14
CA LEU A 319 21.76 -21.04 14.55
C LEU A 319 23.14 -21.69 14.79
N GLY A 320 24.24 -20.92 14.74
CA GLY A 320 25.60 -21.43 14.90
C GLY A 320 26.18 -22.14 13.66
N ASN A 321 25.50 -22.08 12.51
CA ASN A 321 25.95 -22.68 11.25
C ASN A 321 26.95 -21.78 10.50
N MET A 322 28.04 -21.40 11.17
CA MET A 322 28.99 -20.38 10.72
C MET A 322 29.61 -20.68 9.34
N LYS A 323 29.90 -21.96 9.05
CA LYS A 323 30.47 -22.38 7.77
C LYS A 323 29.53 -22.05 6.60
N ARG A 324 28.26 -22.46 6.70
CA ARG A 324 27.27 -22.20 5.63
C ARG A 324 26.99 -20.71 5.49
N ALA A 325 26.93 -19.98 6.60
CA ALA A 325 26.79 -18.52 6.57
C ALA A 325 27.95 -17.85 5.80
N ALA A 326 29.19 -18.25 6.05
CA ALA A 326 30.35 -17.74 5.32
C ALA A 326 30.30 -18.07 3.82
N GLU A 327 29.93 -19.31 3.45
CA GLU A 327 29.74 -19.72 2.05
C GLU A 327 28.70 -18.84 1.34
N LEU A 328 27.53 -18.65 1.96
CA LEU A 328 26.45 -17.81 1.42
C LEU A 328 26.91 -16.37 1.20
N ARG A 329 27.68 -15.78 2.13
CA ARG A 329 28.24 -14.42 1.95
C ARG A 329 29.19 -14.35 0.76
N VAL A 330 30.05 -15.36 0.56
CA VAL A 330 30.95 -15.44 -0.59
C VAL A 330 30.16 -15.61 -1.90
N GLU A 331 29.15 -16.47 -1.93
CA GLU A 331 28.25 -16.67 -3.07
C GLU A 331 27.52 -15.36 -3.44
N GLY A 332 26.97 -14.66 -2.44
CA GLY A 332 26.32 -13.37 -2.60
C GLY A 332 27.25 -12.28 -3.14
N GLU A 333 28.46 -12.16 -2.59
CA GLU A 333 29.45 -11.19 -3.08
C GLU A 333 29.89 -11.49 -4.52
N ASN A 334 30.07 -12.76 -4.85
CA ASN A 334 30.35 -13.20 -6.21
C ASN A 334 29.20 -12.83 -7.17
N LEU A 335 27.94 -12.99 -6.75
CA LEU A 335 26.78 -12.56 -7.52
C LEU A 335 26.77 -11.05 -7.72
N ARG A 336 27.00 -10.26 -6.66
CA ARG A 336 27.06 -8.80 -6.70
C ARG A 336 28.06 -8.29 -7.72
N ARG A 337 29.29 -8.83 -7.71
CA ARG A 337 30.34 -8.43 -8.66
C ARG A 337 29.92 -8.66 -10.11
N ARG A 338 29.32 -9.82 -10.43
CA ARG A 338 28.83 -10.12 -11.79
C ARG A 338 27.65 -9.24 -12.19
N ALA A 339 26.70 -9.06 -11.29
CA ALA A 339 25.51 -8.24 -11.54
C ALA A 339 25.90 -6.77 -11.78
N ASN A 340 26.75 -6.20 -10.94
CA ASN A 340 27.20 -4.81 -11.10
C ASN A 340 28.01 -4.63 -12.38
N ALA A 341 28.85 -5.59 -12.76
CA ALA A 341 29.60 -5.53 -14.01
C ALA A 341 28.72 -5.62 -15.27
N LYS A 342 27.62 -6.39 -15.23
CA LYS A 342 26.76 -6.61 -16.41
C LYS A 342 25.58 -5.64 -16.51
N LEU A 343 25.08 -5.15 -15.38
CA LEU A 343 23.77 -4.48 -15.32
C LEU A 343 23.84 -2.99 -14.94
N PHE A 344 24.96 -2.48 -14.43
CA PHE A 344 25.10 -1.08 -14.05
C PHE A 344 25.80 -0.27 -15.13
N PHE A 345 25.15 0.80 -15.61
CA PHE A 345 25.60 1.65 -16.71
C PHE A 345 25.73 3.10 -16.24
N ASP A 346 26.94 3.47 -15.82
CA ASP A 346 27.36 4.77 -15.28
C ASP A 346 26.56 5.26 -14.04
N ASN A 347 25.28 5.56 -14.19
CA ASN A 347 24.41 6.18 -13.20
C ASN A 347 23.07 5.45 -12.96
N ALA A 348 22.80 4.35 -13.65
CA ALA A 348 21.58 3.56 -13.48
C ALA A 348 21.86 2.06 -13.66
N TYR A 349 21.03 1.21 -13.04
CA TYR A 349 20.90 -0.16 -13.53
C TYR A 349 20.01 -0.15 -14.77
N GLY A 350 20.48 -0.82 -15.82
CA GLY A 350 19.65 -1.04 -17.01
C GLY A 350 18.53 -2.04 -16.71
N HIS A 351 17.40 -1.88 -17.39
CA HIS A 351 16.18 -2.61 -17.09
C HIS A 351 16.21 -4.05 -17.64
N MET A 352 15.94 -4.28 -18.94
CA MET A 352 15.97 -5.63 -19.54
C MET A 352 17.18 -5.79 -20.46
N ILE A 353 18.31 -6.27 -19.92
CA ILE A 353 19.54 -6.46 -20.69
C ILE A 353 19.50 -7.83 -21.40
N PRO A 354 19.58 -7.89 -22.74
CA PRO A 354 19.47 -9.16 -23.45
C PRO A 354 20.62 -10.11 -23.12
N GLU A 355 20.28 -11.38 -22.90
CA GLU A 355 21.26 -12.46 -22.74
C GLU A 355 21.63 -13.10 -24.08
N GLU A 356 20.61 -13.37 -24.90
CA GLU A 356 20.66 -14.23 -26.08
C GLU A 356 20.65 -13.45 -27.39
N LEU A 357 20.05 -12.24 -27.42
CA LEU A 357 19.94 -11.40 -28.61
C LEU A 357 21.03 -10.31 -28.66
N PRO A 358 21.40 -9.82 -29.87
CA PRO A 358 22.24 -8.64 -30.01
C PRO A 358 21.59 -7.40 -29.38
N GLU A 359 22.38 -6.62 -28.64
CA GLU A 359 21.89 -5.43 -27.92
C GLU A 359 21.36 -4.34 -28.87
N ASP A 360 22.03 -4.13 -30.01
CA ASP A 360 21.65 -3.18 -31.05
C ASP A 360 20.29 -3.49 -31.69
N GLU A 361 20.02 -4.77 -31.99
CA GLU A 361 18.73 -5.20 -32.53
C GLU A 361 17.59 -4.98 -31.52
N VAL A 362 17.81 -5.34 -30.26
CA VAL A 362 16.82 -5.13 -29.20
C VAL A 362 16.56 -3.63 -29.01
N TYR A 363 17.61 -2.81 -28.89
CA TYR A 363 17.47 -1.39 -28.61
C TYR A 363 16.91 -0.58 -29.77
N ALA A 364 17.13 -1.01 -31.02
CA ALA A 364 16.44 -0.45 -32.17
C ALA A 364 14.91 -0.64 -32.08
N LYS A 365 14.47 -1.75 -31.47
CA LYS A 365 13.06 -2.11 -31.36
C LYS A 365 12.35 -1.52 -30.15
N VAL A 366 13.02 -1.48 -28.98
CA VAL A 366 12.38 -1.09 -27.70
C VAL A 366 13.02 0.12 -27.02
N GLY A 367 14.03 0.73 -27.65
CA GLY A 367 14.85 1.79 -27.05
C GLY A 367 15.98 1.25 -26.16
N ASP A 368 16.89 2.14 -25.76
CA ASP A 368 18.09 1.78 -24.99
C ASP A 368 17.76 1.41 -23.53
N GLU A 369 17.70 0.10 -23.25
CA GLU A 369 17.41 -0.44 -21.92
C GLU A 369 18.48 -0.14 -20.88
N ARG A 370 19.70 0.21 -21.29
CA ARG A 370 20.79 0.57 -20.36
C ARG A 370 20.50 1.88 -19.62
N ARG A 371 19.65 2.73 -20.20
CA ARG A 371 19.27 4.03 -19.63
C ARG A 371 17.89 4.02 -18.97
N ARG A 372 17.12 2.93 -19.11
CA ARG A 372 15.75 2.84 -18.62
C ARG A 372 15.74 2.44 -17.14
N MET A 373 15.33 3.37 -16.29
CA MET A 373 15.15 3.15 -14.87
C MET A 373 13.78 2.53 -14.62
N SER A 374 13.72 1.53 -13.74
CA SER A 374 12.52 0.77 -13.41
C SER A 374 12.07 0.98 -11.97
N LEU A 375 10.86 0.52 -11.64
CA LEU A 375 10.31 0.53 -10.27
C LEU A 375 11.23 -0.16 -9.27
N SER A 376 11.85 -1.27 -9.66
CA SER A 376 12.71 -2.08 -8.79
C SER A 376 14.04 -1.41 -8.41
N THR A 377 14.33 -0.21 -8.92
CA THR A 377 15.58 0.50 -8.64
C THR A 377 15.75 0.78 -7.14
N GLY A 378 14.70 1.27 -6.47
CA GLY A 378 14.72 1.50 -5.02
C GLY A 378 14.95 0.21 -4.22
N TYR A 379 14.26 -0.87 -4.59
CA TYR A 379 14.48 -2.20 -4.00
C TYR A 379 15.92 -2.67 -4.18
N THR A 380 16.49 -2.45 -5.35
CA THR A 380 17.85 -2.89 -5.68
C THR A 380 18.87 -2.22 -4.78
N ILE A 381 18.69 -0.93 -4.50
CA ILE A 381 19.52 -0.18 -3.53
C ILE A 381 19.32 -0.73 -2.12
N ASN A 382 18.08 -0.82 -1.64
CA ASN A 382 17.78 -1.23 -0.25
C ASN A 382 18.11 -2.71 0.02
N ARG A 383 18.22 -3.54 -1.02
CA ARG A 383 18.72 -4.93 -0.94
C ARG A 383 20.25 -5.02 -0.91
N GLY A 384 20.96 -3.92 -1.14
CA GLY A 384 22.41 -3.81 -1.02
C GLY A 384 23.21 -4.31 -2.24
N LEU A 385 22.57 -4.47 -3.40
CA LEU A 385 23.28 -4.86 -4.63
C LEU A 385 24.30 -3.79 -5.11
N PRO A 386 23.97 -2.49 -5.20
CA PRO A 386 24.95 -1.47 -5.56
C PRO A 386 25.96 -1.24 -4.44
N THR A 387 27.14 -0.73 -4.81
CA THR A 387 28.03 -0.09 -3.82
C THR A 387 27.44 1.25 -3.37
N HIS A 388 28.02 1.85 -2.33
CA HIS A 388 27.60 3.18 -1.88
C HIS A 388 27.66 4.23 -3.00
N GLU A 389 28.75 4.24 -3.78
CA GLU A 389 28.97 5.19 -4.87
C GLU A 389 27.93 5.01 -5.99
N MET A 390 27.61 3.76 -6.34
CA MET A 390 26.59 3.44 -7.33
C MET A 390 25.20 3.91 -6.87
N ALA A 391 24.83 3.64 -5.61
CA ALA A 391 23.58 4.09 -5.04
C ALA A 391 23.45 5.62 -5.06
N VAL A 392 24.50 6.34 -4.66
CA VAL A 392 24.53 7.82 -4.73
C VAL A 392 24.36 8.33 -6.17
N LYS A 393 25.00 7.70 -7.16
CA LYS A 393 24.81 8.08 -8.57
C LYS A 393 23.35 7.88 -9.02
N ILE A 394 22.73 6.77 -8.66
CA ILE A 394 21.31 6.49 -8.98
C ILE A 394 20.39 7.53 -8.33
N LEU A 395 20.59 7.83 -7.05
CA LEU A 395 19.78 8.83 -6.34
C LEU A 395 19.93 10.23 -6.94
N LYS A 396 21.15 10.62 -7.33
CA LYS A 396 21.39 11.87 -8.06
C LYS A 396 20.74 11.87 -9.44
N GLU A 397 20.65 10.72 -10.11
CA GLU A 397 19.97 10.61 -11.40
C GLU A 397 18.45 10.82 -11.27
N TYR A 398 17.81 10.28 -10.22
CA TYR A 398 16.41 10.62 -9.90
C TYR A 398 16.22 12.13 -9.71
N GLN A 399 17.09 12.78 -8.93
CA GLN A 399 17.03 14.23 -8.73
C GLN A 399 17.22 15.01 -10.03
N ARG A 400 18.19 14.62 -10.86
CA ARG A 400 18.51 15.27 -12.14
C ARG A 400 17.34 15.16 -13.11
N ARG A 401 16.82 13.95 -13.36
CA ARG A 401 15.68 13.72 -14.25
C ARG A 401 14.41 14.37 -13.71
N GLY A 402 14.19 14.32 -12.40
CA GLY A 402 13.10 15.01 -11.73
C GLY A 402 13.12 16.51 -11.96
N ALA A 403 14.29 17.15 -11.89
CA ALA A 403 14.45 18.56 -12.18
C ALA A 403 14.21 18.89 -13.66
N GLU A 404 14.71 18.05 -14.57
CA GLU A 404 14.56 18.20 -16.01
C GLU A 404 13.08 18.08 -16.46
N LYS A 405 12.32 17.16 -15.86
CA LYS A 405 10.97 16.77 -16.30
C LYS A 405 9.83 17.36 -15.47
N LYS A 406 10.07 18.43 -14.70
CA LYS A 406 9.04 19.07 -13.84
C LYS A 406 7.81 19.55 -14.61
N ALA A 407 7.98 19.92 -15.88
CA ALA A 407 6.88 20.36 -16.74
C ALA A 407 5.98 19.19 -17.20
N GLU A 408 6.47 17.95 -17.13
CA GLU A 408 5.75 16.74 -17.53
C GLU A 408 5.24 15.95 -16.32
N SER A 409 5.92 16.06 -15.18
CA SER A 409 5.71 15.19 -14.02
C SER A 409 5.94 15.94 -12.71
N PHE A 410 4.96 15.84 -11.80
CA PHE A 410 5.05 16.45 -10.47
C PHE A 410 6.02 15.71 -9.53
N ALA A 411 6.42 14.50 -9.89
CA ALA A 411 7.43 13.72 -9.17
C ALA A 411 8.25 12.84 -10.11
N GLU A 412 9.41 12.44 -9.63
CA GLU A 412 10.45 11.66 -10.34
C GLU A 412 10.35 10.14 -10.11
N TRP A 413 9.34 9.70 -9.38
CA TRP A 413 9.19 8.31 -8.94
C TRP A 413 8.50 7.45 -10.02
N TRP A 414 9.07 7.39 -11.22
CA TRP A 414 8.42 6.75 -12.38
C TRP A 414 8.58 5.23 -12.41
N THR A 415 7.51 4.52 -12.75
CA THR A 415 7.55 3.05 -12.95
C THR A 415 8.51 2.65 -14.06
N MET A 416 8.62 3.47 -15.12
CA MET A 416 9.62 3.37 -16.18
C MET A 416 10.06 4.76 -16.64
N ASP A 417 11.37 5.02 -16.70
CA ASP A 417 11.86 6.24 -17.34
C ASP A 417 13.12 6.00 -18.19
N PRO A 418 13.09 6.31 -19.51
CA PRO A 418 11.90 6.74 -20.27
C PRO A 418 10.76 5.69 -20.24
N PRO A 419 9.51 6.06 -20.55
CA PRO A 419 8.44 5.09 -20.79
C PRO A 419 8.65 4.38 -22.14
N TYR A 420 8.02 3.22 -22.32
CA TYR A 420 7.91 2.56 -23.62
C TYR A 420 6.82 3.20 -24.47
N GLN A 421 7.11 3.47 -25.73
CA GLN A 421 6.10 3.85 -26.71
C GLN A 421 5.23 2.65 -27.10
N MET A 422 4.05 2.90 -27.69
CA MET A 422 3.08 1.84 -28.02
C MET A 422 3.63 0.81 -29.02
N ASP A 423 4.50 1.24 -29.93
CA ASP A 423 5.22 0.40 -30.87
C ASP A 423 6.35 -0.39 -30.20
N GLN A 424 6.96 0.13 -29.13
CA GLN A 424 8.00 -0.53 -28.33
C GLN A 424 7.44 -1.59 -27.38
N PHE A 425 6.22 -1.40 -26.86
CA PHE A 425 5.52 -2.35 -26.01
C PHE A 425 4.03 -2.43 -26.39
N PRO A 426 3.66 -3.28 -27.36
CA PRO A 426 2.29 -3.38 -27.86
C PRO A 426 1.29 -3.80 -26.77
N SER A 427 0.06 -3.28 -26.85
CA SER A 427 -1.00 -3.48 -25.85
C SER A 427 -1.72 -4.84 -25.91
N ARG A 428 -1.17 -5.84 -26.62
CA ARG A 428 -1.80 -7.16 -26.78
C ARG A 428 -1.76 -7.94 -25.46
N GLY A 429 -2.83 -7.85 -24.67
CA GLY A 429 -3.00 -8.62 -23.44
C GLY A 429 -2.34 -8.00 -22.19
N THR A 430 -1.80 -6.79 -22.27
CA THR A 430 -0.94 -6.18 -21.23
C THR A 430 -1.68 -5.18 -20.32
N GLY A 431 -3.01 -5.29 -20.23
CA GLY A 431 -3.83 -4.56 -19.27
C GLY A 431 -3.88 -3.03 -19.43
N GLY A 432 -3.55 -2.49 -20.61
CA GLY A 432 -3.64 -1.04 -20.86
C GLY A 432 -2.54 -0.24 -20.15
N SER A 433 -1.27 -0.50 -20.48
CA SER A 433 -0.10 0.21 -19.97
C SER A 433 0.33 1.36 -20.90
N THR A 434 -0.57 2.33 -21.11
CA THR A 434 -0.25 3.51 -21.94
C THR A 434 0.85 4.36 -21.33
N VAL A 435 1.52 5.19 -22.14
CA VAL A 435 2.58 6.08 -21.67
C VAL A 435 2.05 6.97 -20.53
N GLY A 436 2.75 6.96 -19.39
CA GLY A 436 2.39 7.75 -18.21
C GLY A 436 1.34 7.10 -17.30
N GLU A 437 0.94 5.87 -17.58
CA GLU A 437 -0.07 5.09 -16.85
C GLU A 437 0.50 3.76 -16.36
N TYR A 438 -0.05 3.26 -15.26
CA TYR A 438 0.28 1.98 -14.64
C TYR A 438 1.80 1.72 -14.58
N MET A 439 2.29 0.66 -15.22
CA MET A 439 3.71 0.26 -15.17
C MET A 439 4.57 0.89 -16.26
N ASN A 440 3.99 1.78 -17.08
CA ASN A 440 4.67 2.40 -18.20
C ASN A 440 4.91 3.91 -17.98
N GLY A 441 5.67 4.24 -16.95
CA GLY A 441 6.16 5.59 -16.68
C GLY A 441 5.24 6.48 -15.87
N ALA A 442 4.23 5.91 -15.22
CA ALA A 442 3.43 6.59 -14.21
C ALA A 442 4.24 6.83 -12.92
N ILE A 443 3.76 7.74 -12.06
CA ILE A 443 4.38 8.05 -10.76
C ILE A 443 3.91 7.00 -9.74
N CYS A 444 4.84 6.30 -9.08
CA CYS A 444 4.53 5.23 -8.13
C CYS A 444 5.06 5.51 -6.72
N ILE A 445 4.17 5.36 -5.73
CA ILE A 445 4.48 5.62 -4.32
C ILE A 445 5.41 4.56 -3.71
N ILE A 446 5.45 3.35 -4.28
CA ILE A 446 6.43 2.33 -3.91
C ILE A 446 7.85 2.88 -4.09
N ILE A 447 8.11 3.49 -5.25
CA ILE A 447 9.42 4.06 -5.59
C ILE A 447 9.73 5.24 -4.67
N ALA A 448 8.76 6.10 -4.38
CA ALA A 448 8.92 7.20 -3.44
C ALA A 448 9.41 6.68 -2.06
N GLY A 449 8.76 5.66 -1.50
CA GLY A 449 9.15 5.05 -0.24
C GLY A 449 10.54 4.41 -0.29
N GLU A 450 10.80 3.54 -1.27
CA GLU A 450 12.08 2.84 -1.37
C GLU A 450 13.27 3.80 -1.63
N ILE A 451 13.10 4.83 -2.46
CA ILE A 451 14.13 5.85 -2.72
C ILE A 451 14.34 6.76 -1.51
N ALA A 452 13.29 7.12 -0.77
CA ALA A 452 13.43 7.88 0.48
C ALA A 452 14.20 7.06 1.53
N ARG A 453 13.90 5.77 1.67
CA ARG A 453 14.68 4.87 2.55
C ARG A 453 16.14 4.82 2.10
N ALA A 454 16.41 4.60 0.82
CA ALA A 454 17.77 4.53 0.28
C ALA A 454 18.54 5.83 0.54
N ALA A 455 17.91 6.99 0.32
CA ALA A 455 18.52 8.29 0.57
C ALA A 455 18.96 8.48 2.03
N CYS A 456 18.24 7.90 3.00
CA CYS A 456 18.65 7.89 4.42
C CYS A 456 19.92 7.06 4.72
N ASP A 457 20.23 6.03 3.94
CA ASP A 457 21.44 5.21 4.15
C ASP A 457 22.65 5.73 3.40
N HIS A 458 22.42 6.56 2.38
CA HIS A 458 23.47 7.06 1.50
C HIS A 458 23.77 8.56 1.70
N GLY A 459 23.50 9.11 2.89
CA GLY A 459 23.87 10.48 3.25
C GLY A 459 23.10 11.58 2.51
N MET A 460 21.87 11.27 2.08
CA MET A 460 20.98 12.15 1.33
C MET A 460 19.65 12.39 2.09
N GLU A 461 19.70 12.52 3.41
CA GLU A 461 18.51 12.60 4.29
C GLU A 461 17.56 13.75 3.94
N ASN A 462 18.10 14.89 3.50
CA ASN A 462 17.26 16.01 3.07
C ASN A 462 16.37 15.62 1.88
N TYR A 463 16.86 14.75 0.99
CA TYR A 463 16.08 14.24 -0.13
C TYR A 463 15.01 13.25 0.35
N ALA A 464 15.34 12.38 1.31
CA ALA A 464 14.35 11.50 1.95
C ALA A 464 13.22 12.29 2.61
N ALA A 465 13.58 13.33 3.39
CA ALA A 465 12.64 14.22 4.04
C ALA A 465 11.74 14.95 3.02
N ASP A 466 12.32 15.49 1.94
CA ASP A 466 11.58 16.11 0.84
C ASP A 466 10.56 15.16 0.20
N ILE A 467 10.98 13.92 -0.12
CA ILE A 467 10.08 12.92 -0.69
C ILE A 467 8.89 12.66 0.22
N ILE A 468 9.12 12.39 1.52
CA ILE A 468 8.04 12.12 2.48
C ILE A 468 7.09 13.32 2.60
N GLU A 469 7.61 14.55 2.58
CA GLU A 469 6.80 15.76 2.59
C GLU A 469 5.95 15.91 1.31
N ARG A 470 6.49 15.56 0.14
CA ARG A 470 5.73 15.57 -1.12
C ARG A 470 4.70 14.44 -1.19
N VAL A 471 5.00 13.25 -0.67
CA VAL A 471 4.01 12.17 -0.54
C VAL A 471 2.87 12.59 0.38
N TRP A 472 3.15 13.27 1.50
CA TRP A 472 2.10 13.82 2.35
C TRP A 472 1.21 14.83 1.62
N LYS A 473 1.81 15.78 0.89
CA LYS A 473 1.05 16.77 0.09
C LYS A 473 0.19 16.09 -0.97
N LEU A 474 0.71 15.08 -1.64
CA LEU A 474 -0.03 14.28 -2.60
C LEU A 474 -1.22 13.57 -1.95
N SER A 475 -1.02 12.98 -0.77
CA SER A 475 -2.11 12.36 -0.01
C SER A 475 -3.19 13.38 0.38
N GLN A 476 -2.82 14.62 0.73
CA GLN A 476 -3.80 15.69 0.96
C GLN A 476 -4.56 16.06 -0.32
N ARG A 477 -3.84 16.21 -1.44
CA ARG A 477 -4.42 16.51 -2.76
C ARG A 477 -5.39 15.41 -3.20
N ASP A 478 -5.13 14.17 -2.80
CA ASP A 478 -5.93 12.99 -3.12
C ASP A 478 -6.99 12.65 -2.06
N GLY A 479 -7.58 13.68 -1.43
CA GLY A 479 -8.70 13.52 -0.50
C GLY A 479 -8.35 12.83 0.82
N GLY A 480 -7.08 12.79 1.18
CA GLY A 480 -6.59 12.11 2.37
C GLY A 480 -6.22 10.64 2.15
N GLU A 481 -6.39 10.10 0.94
CA GLU A 481 -5.97 8.75 0.55
C GLU A 481 -4.48 8.71 0.17
N LEU A 482 -3.91 7.51 0.03
CA LEU A 482 -2.59 7.33 -0.56
C LEU A 482 -2.63 6.15 -1.53
N HIS A 483 -2.92 6.48 -2.78
CA HIS A 483 -3.07 5.53 -3.88
C HIS A 483 -1.69 5.11 -4.43
N GLN A 484 -1.60 3.91 -4.99
CA GLN A 484 -0.30 3.32 -5.35
C GLN A 484 0.35 3.88 -6.63
N VAL A 485 -0.44 4.16 -7.69
CA VAL A 485 0.07 4.77 -8.94
C VAL A 485 -0.73 6.00 -9.33
N TYR A 486 -0.03 7.10 -9.59
CA TYR A 486 -0.57 8.33 -10.15
C TYR A 486 -0.09 8.52 -11.58
N ARG A 487 -0.92 9.14 -12.40
CA ARG A 487 -0.57 9.51 -13.78
C ARG A 487 0.65 10.42 -13.81
N ARG A 488 1.51 10.25 -14.82
CA ARG A 488 2.60 11.17 -15.11
C ARG A 488 2.04 12.49 -15.66
N LEU A 489 1.83 13.42 -14.74
CA LEU A 489 1.24 14.73 -14.98
C LEU A 489 2.06 15.82 -14.30
N PRO A 490 2.07 17.07 -14.80
CA PRO A 490 2.65 18.20 -14.07
C PRO A 490 1.92 18.46 -12.74
N GLU A 491 2.48 19.33 -11.89
CA GLU A 491 1.91 19.67 -10.57
C GLU A 491 0.49 20.25 -10.66
N HIS A 492 0.24 21.03 -11.71
CA HIS A 492 -1.05 21.67 -12.00
C HIS A 492 -1.49 21.25 -13.42
N PRO A 493 -1.99 20.02 -13.59
CA PRO A 493 -2.45 19.58 -14.90
C PRO A 493 -3.66 20.39 -15.34
N VAL A 494 -3.65 20.83 -16.60
CA VAL A 494 -4.81 21.43 -17.25
C VAL A 494 -5.51 20.31 -18.00
N PHE A 495 -6.67 19.90 -17.51
CA PHE A 495 -7.51 18.95 -18.22
C PHE A 495 -8.42 19.69 -19.22
N PRO A 496 -8.59 19.17 -20.44
CA PRO A 496 -9.58 19.70 -21.36
C PRO A 496 -10.98 19.65 -20.73
N LYS A 497 -11.72 20.76 -20.78
CA LYS A 497 -13.11 20.81 -20.31
C LYS A 497 -14.03 20.28 -21.41
N ALA A 498 -14.88 19.33 -21.05
CA ALA A 498 -15.91 18.84 -21.95
C ALA A 498 -16.99 19.92 -22.20
N THR A 499 -17.42 20.02 -23.45
CA THR A 499 -18.62 20.73 -23.84
C THR A 499 -19.77 19.74 -23.93
N PHE A 500 -20.93 20.14 -23.40
CA PHE A 500 -22.11 19.28 -23.42
C PHE A 500 -23.21 19.89 -24.29
N THR A 501 -23.84 19.03 -25.09
CA THR A 501 -25.05 19.33 -25.85
C THR A 501 -26.20 18.52 -25.26
N THR A 502 -27.11 19.21 -24.56
CA THR A 502 -28.30 18.60 -23.96
C THR A 502 -29.28 18.17 -25.05
N ILE A 503 -29.80 16.95 -24.96
CA ILE A 503 -30.79 16.41 -25.90
C ILE A 503 -32.18 16.67 -25.33
N ASP A 504 -33.05 17.29 -26.15
CA ASP A 504 -34.38 17.69 -25.69
C ASP A 504 -35.32 16.48 -25.59
N ILE A 505 -35.70 16.15 -24.36
CA ILE A 505 -36.66 15.08 -24.06
C ILE A 505 -38.05 15.60 -23.67
N ARG A 506 -38.27 16.93 -23.63
CA ARG A 506 -39.54 17.55 -23.19
C ARG A 506 -40.80 16.96 -23.86
N PRO A 507 -40.81 16.65 -25.17
CA PRO A 507 -42.00 16.07 -25.81
C PRO A 507 -42.37 14.66 -25.34
N PHE A 508 -41.43 13.96 -24.68
CA PHE A 508 -41.55 12.54 -24.37
C PHE A 508 -41.79 12.26 -22.89
N VAL A 509 -41.51 13.22 -21.99
CA VAL A 509 -41.68 13.02 -20.55
C VAL A 509 -43.16 12.82 -20.17
N ASN A 510 -43.42 11.94 -19.20
CA ASN A 510 -44.78 11.48 -18.88
C ASN A 510 -45.04 11.33 -17.37
N ARG A 511 -44.12 11.84 -16.53
CA ARG A 511 -44.21 11.85 -15.06
C ARG A 511 -43.72 13.17 -14.49
N GLY A 512 -44.34 13.60 -13.39
CA GLY A 512 -43.88 14.73 -12.58
C GLY A 512 -42.85 14.31 -11.53
N LEU A 513 -42.25 15.28 -10.83
CA LEU A 513 -41.29 15.01 -9.75
C LEU A 513 -41.91 15.01 -8.36
N ARG A 514 -42.99 15.77 -8.15
CA ARG A 514 -43.60 16.02 -6.84
C ARG A 514 -45.07 15.64 -6.85
N ASN A 515 -45.47 14.83 -5.87
CA ASN A 515 -46.85 14.43 -5.67
C ASN A 515 -47.76 15.65 -5.40
N GLY A 516 -48.94 15.65 -6.03
CA GLY A 516 -49.92 16.74 -5.89
C GLY A 516 -49.53 18.07 -6.56
N ALA A 517 -48.41 18.14 -7.31
CA ALA A 517 -48.00 19.37 -7.99
C ALA A 517 -48.80 19.68 -9.27
N HIS A 518 -49.52 18.70 -9.82
CA HIS A 518 -50.39 18.85 -10.98
C HIS A 518 -51.55 17.85 -10.89
N GLU A 519 -52.78 18.26 -11.21
CA GLU A 519 -54.00 17.49 -10.93
C GLU A 519 -54.08 16.15 -11.68
N SER A 520 -53.54 16.09 -12.90
CA SER A 520 -53.66 14.94 -13.81
C SER A 520 -52.36 14.18 -14.08
N VAL A 521 -51.24 14.61 -13.48
CA VAL A 521 -49.92 14.00 -13.76
C VAL A 521 -49.47 13.15 -12.58
N ILE A 522 -49.20 11.88 -12.84
CA ILE A 522 -48.60 10.97 -11.87
C ILE A 522 -47.18 11.45 -11.57
N ALA A 523 -46.89 11.72 -10.30
CA ALA A 523 -45.54 12.02 -9.84
C ALA A 523 -44.73 10.72 -9.70
N TRP A 524 -43.53 10.70 -10.28
CA TRP A 524 -42.56 9.63 -10.12
C TRP A 524 -43.17 8.22 -10.29
N THR A 525 -43.09 7.36 -9.27
CA THR A 525 -43.66 5.99 -9.26
C THR A 525 -45.16 5.93 -8.95
N GLY A 526 -45.79 7.04 -8.56
CA GLY A 526 -47.20 7.12 -8.17
C GLY A 526 -47.48 6.67 -6.73
N GLU A 527 -46.47 6.70 -5.87
CA GLU A 527 -46.53 6.21 -4.48
C GLU A 527 -46.67 7.35 -3.45
N GLY A 528 -47.46 8.38 -3.79
CA GLY A 528 -47.65 9.55 -2.94
C GLY A 528 -46.36 10.34 -2.74
N ASP A 529 -46.07 10.73 -1.49
CA ASP A 529 -44.88 11.54 -1.15
C ASP A 529 -43.54 10.82 -1.35
N ASN A 530 -43.59 9.56 -1.74
CA ASN A 530 -42.44 8.77 -2.13
C ASN A 530 -42.01 9.10 -3.57
N ASP A 531 -41.51 10.32 -3.75
CA ASP A 531 -41.22 10.91 -5.04
C ASP A 531 -39.79 11.48 -5.12
N LEU A 532 -39.50 12.24 -6.18
CA LEU A 532 -38.19 12.85 -6.41
C LEU A 532 -38.28 14.38 -6.44
N ARG A 533 -39.08 14.95 -5.53
CA ARG A 533 -39.49 16.38 -5.49
C ARG A 533 -38.34 17.39 -5.50
N ASP A 534 -37.20 17.01 -4.92
CA ASP A 534 -36.06 17.90 -4.73
C ASP A 534 -34.97 17.71 -5.81
N LEU A 535 -35.23 16.90 -6.85
CA LEU A 535 -34.33 16.80 -7.99
C LEU A 535 -34.22 18.18 -8.67
N PRO A 536 -33.01 18.75 -8.78
CA PRO A 536 -32.81 20.04 -9.44
C PRO A 536 -33.21 20.02 -10.92
N VAL A 537 -33.93 21.06 -11.37
CA VAL A 537 -34.46 21.19 -12.74
C VAL A 537 -33.76 22.28 -13.57
N GLY A 538 -33.89 22.24 -14.89
CA GLY A 538 -33.22 23.13 -15.86
C GLY A 538 -31.77 22.75 -16.12
N ARG A 539 -31.16 23.45 -17.09
CA ARG A 539 -29.76 23.26 -17.50
C ARG A 539 -28.79 23.60 -16.37
N ARG A 540 -28.05 22.59 -15.89
CA ARG A 540 -27.04 22.72 -14.83
C ARG A 540 -26.08 21.55 -14.80
N ALA A 541 -24.95 21.74 -14.11
CA ALA A 541 -23.99 20.67 -13.84
C ALA A 541 -24.43 19.78 -12.68
N PHE A 542 -24.27 18.47 -12.85
CA PHE A 542 -24.33 17.42 -11.85
C PHE A 542 -22.95 16.76 -11.82
N GLY A 543 -22.10 17.16 -10.87
CA GLY A 543 -20.67 16.81 -10.93
C GLY A 543 -19.97 17.45 -12.13
N ALA A 544 -19.26 16.65 -12.93
CA ALA A 544 -18.59 17.11 -14.14
C ALA A 544 -19.49 17.16 -15.40
N ILE A 545 -20.74 16.68 -15.31
CA ILE A 545 -21.63 16.51 -16.46
C ILE A 545 -22.74 17.54 -16.42
N GLU A 546 -23.01 18.20 -17.54
CA GLU A 546 -24.14 19.12 -17.67
C GLU A 546 -25.38 18.40 -18.23
N PHE A 547 -26.52 18.56 -17.56
CA PHE A 547 -27.82 18.05 -17.98
C PHE A 547 -28.87 19.16 -17.98
N ASP A 548 -29.91 19.00 -18.81
CA ASP A 548 -31.11 19.82 -18.79
C ASP A 548 -32.30 18.96 -18.35
N VAL A 549 -32.54 18.91 -17.04
CA VAL A 549 -33.70 18.20 -16.47
C VAL A 549 -34.93 19.05 -16.70
N VAL A 550 -35.99 18.49 -17.28
CA VAL A 550 -37.17 19.28 -17.65
C VAL A 550 -37.83 19.91 -16.41
N ASN A 551 -38.09 21.22 -16.46
CA ASN A 551 -38.81 21.92 -15.40
C ASN A 551 -40.32 21.63 -15.53
N PRO A 552 -40.95 20.90 -14.58
CA PRO A 552 -42.35 20.52 -14.69
C PRO A 552 -43.30 21.73 -14.70
N ALA A 553 -42.93 22.84 -14.06
CA ALA A 553 -43.74 24.06 -14.07
C ALA A 553 -43.84 24.70 -15.47
N ALA A 554 -42.88 24.40 -16.35
CA ALA A 554 -42.85 24.90 -17.73
C ALA A 554 -43.26 23.83 -18.76
N ASN A 555 -43.69 22.65 -18.32
CA ASN A 555 -43.97 21.51 -19.20
C ASN A 555 -45.16 20.67 -18.71
N ASP A 556 -46.28 21.33 -18.38
CA ASP A 556 -47.56 20.68 -18.05
C ASP A 556 -47.42 19.65 -16.91
N GLY A 557 -46.64 19.99 -15.88
CA GLY A 557 -46.38 19.14 -14.72
C GLY A 557 -45.42 17.97 -14.96
N LYS A 558 -44.95 17.73 -16.19
CA LYS A 558 -44.12 16.58 -16.57
C LYS A 558 -42.64 16.95 -16.65
N ALA A 559 -41.78 16.10 -16.11
CA ALA A 559 -40.35 16.34 -15.98
C ALA A 559 -39.47 15.13 -16.37
N VAL A 560 -39.97 13.90 -16.19
CA VAL A 560 -39.16 12.69 -16.43
C VAL A 560 -39.92 11.70 -17.31
N LEU A 561 -39.16 10.93 -18.09
CA LEU A 561 -39.68 9.87 -18.94
C LEU A 561 -39.67 8.55 -18.18
N PHE A 562 -40.85 7.97 -17.99
CA PHE A 562 -41.02 6.61 -17.49
C PHE A 562 -41.29 5.64 -18.64
N LEU A 563 -40.47 4.59 -18.74
CA LEU A 563 -40.67 3.46 -19.64
C LEU A 563 -41.12 2.23 -18.84
N ASP A 564 -42.28 1.69 -19.19
CA ASP A 564 -42.84 0.49 -18.57
C ASP A 564 -42.63 -0.72 -19.48
N PRO A 565 -41.90 -1.77 -19.06
CA PRO A 565 -41.68 -2.94 -19.90
C PRO A 565 -42.96 -3.70 -20.27
N SER A 566 -44.04 -3.55 -19.48
CA SER A 566 -45.34 -4.16 -19.77
C SER A 566 -46.20 -3.33 -20.74
N GLY A 567 -45.95 -2.02 -20.82
CA GLY A 567 -46.77 -1.07 -21.58
C GLY A 567 -48.04 -0.60 -20.86
N ALA A 568 -48.30 -1.06 -19.63
CA ALA A 568 -49.57 -0.80 -18.94
C ALA A 568 -49.62 0.60 -18.29
N LYS A 569 -48.50 1.09 -17.79
CA LYS A 569 -48.39 2.36 -17.04
C LYS A 569 -47.64 3.44 -17.84
N GLY A 570 -47.15 3.12 -19.03
CA GLY A 570 -46.36 4.02 -19.86
C GLY A 570 -45.89 3.31 -21.14
N PRO A 571 -45.27 4.04 -22.07
CA PRO A 571 -44.72 3.45 -23.28
C PRO A 571 -43.60 2.46 -22.94
N ARG A 572 -43.47 1.41 -23.76
CA ARG A 572 -42.40 0.40 -23.64
C ARG A 572 -41.07 0.90 -24.19
N MET A 573 -41.15 1.82 -25.15
CA MET A 573 -40.03 2.36 -25.91
C MET A 573 -40.31 3.82 -26.24
N VAL A 574 -39.25 4.61 -26.37
CA VAL A 574 -39.27 5.94 -26.98
C VAL A 574 -38.22 6.00 -28.09
N GLU A 575 -38.45 6.84 -29.09
CA GLU A 575 -37.43 7.33 -30.02
C GLU A 575 -37.31 8.83 -29.83
N VAL A 576 -36.14 9.29 -29.36
CA VAL A 576 -35.84 10.71 -29.14
C VAL A 576 -35.02 11.21 -30.32
N PRO A 577 -35.54 12.14 -31.15
CA PRO A 577 -34.77 12.76 -32.22
C PRO A 577 -33.58 13.54 -31.67
N VAL A 578 -32.46 13.48 -32.37
CA VAL A 578 -31.22 14.19 -32.05
C VAL A 578 -30.84 15.05 -33.26
N PRO A 579 -30.45 16.34 -33.08
CA PRO A 579 -30.26 17.27 -34.19
C PRO A 579 -28.92 17.08 -34.92
N ASN A 580 -28.68 15.90 -35.50
CA ASN A 580 -27.49 15.55 -36.29
C ASN A 580 -26.17 15.92 -35.60
N ILE A 581 -26.02 15.58 -34.32
CA ILE A 581 -24.81 15.95 -33.56
C ILE A 581 -23.74 14.87 -33.66
N THR A 582 -22.48 15.26 -33.83
CA THR A 582 -21.33 14.38 -33.61
C THR A 582 -20.95 14.45 -32.13
N ALA A 583 -20.70 13.30 -31.51
CA ALA A 583 -20.35 13.23 -30.10
C ALA A 583 -19.38 12.08 -29.83
N LYS A 584 -18.41 12.29 -28.94
CA LYS A 584 -17.50 11.22 -28.50
C LYS A 584 -18.12 10.37 -27.39
N SER A 585 -19.09 10.90 -26.64
CA SER A 585 -19.87 10.14 -25.68
C SER A 585 -21.27 10.70 -25.48
N VAL A 586 -22.16 9.86 -24.93
CA VAL A 586 -23.53 10.22 -24.54
C VAL A 586 -23.77 9.81 -23.10
N TYR A 587 -24.36 10.69 -22.30
CA TYR A 587 -24.69 10.46 -20.89
C TYR A 587 -26.19 10.41 -20.68
N PHE A 588 -26.64 9.50 -19.82
CA PHE A 588 -28.03 9.28 -19.44
C PHE A 588 -28.19 9.46 -17.94
N MET A 589 -29.05 10.39 -17.50
CA MET A 589 -29.47 10.47 -16.10
C MET A 589 -30.68 9.55 -15.90
N GLN A 590 -30.52 8.48 -15.11
CA GLN A 590 -31.49 7.38 -15.09
C GLN A 590 -31.47 6.54 -13.80
N CYS A 591 -32.55 5.79 -13.54
CA CYS A 591 -32.62 4.80 -12.48
C CYS A 591 -33.73 3.75 -12.71
N LEU A 592 -33.64 2.62 -12.00
CA LEU A 592 -34.69 1.61 -11.94
C LEU A 592 -35.73 1.97 -10.89
N THR A 593 -37.02 1.79 -11.19
CA THR A 593 -38.11 2.10 -10.24
C THR A 593 -38.38 1.01 -9.21
N SER A 594 -37.97 -0.24 -9.47
CA SER A 594 -38.09 -1.34 -8.50
C SER A 594 -37.05 -2.45 -8.76
N GLY A 595 -37.17 -3.57 -8.03
CA GLY A 595 -36.21 -4.67 -8.05
C GLY A 595 -36.13 -5.40 -9.39
N VAL A 596 -35.02 -5.26 -10.09
CA VAL A 596 -34.59 -6.09 -11.24
C VAL A 596 -33.53 -7.08 -10.75
N PRO A 597 -33.43 -8.34 -11.20
CA PRO A 597 -32.32 -9.21 -10.78
C PRO A 597 -30.94 -8.60 -11.06
N ALA A 598 -29.94 -8.93 -10.25
CA ALA A 598 -28.55 -8.50 -10.50
C ALA A 598 -28.10 -8.92 -11.91
N ASP A 599 -27.30 -8.08 -12.58
CA ASP A 599 -26.73 -8.30 -13.92
C ASP A 599 -27.74 -8.42 -15.07
N ALA A 600 -29.05 -8.44 -14.77
CA ALA A 600 -30.08 -8.52 -15.79
C ALA A 600 -30.17 -7.22 -16.61
N VAL A 601 -30.38 -7.37 -17.92
CA VAL A 601 -30.61 -6.25 -18.86
C VAL A 601 -32.00 -5.67 -18.64
N ALA A 602 -32.07 -4.48 -18.07
CA ALA A 602 -33.30 -3.75 -17.81
C ALA A 602 -33.74 -2.91 -19.02
N ALA A 603 -32.80 -2.43 -19.84
CA ALA A 603 -33.08 -1.69 -21.06
C ALA A 603 -32.11 -1.97 -22.19
N ILE A 604 -32.58 -1.68 -23.40
CA ILE A 604 -31.81 -1.60 -24.63
C ILE A 604 -31.83 -0.15 -25.09
N CYS A 605 -30.66 0.39 -25.46
CA CYS A 605 -30.50 1.72 -26.02
C CYS A 605 -29.80 1.59 -27.37
N ASP A 606 -30.46 2.03 -28.44
CA ASP A 606 -29.95 2.05 -29.80
C ASP A 606 -29.67 3.50 -30.20
N ILE A 607 -28.43 3.76 -30.61
CA ILE A 607 -27.97 5.04 -31.15
C ILE A 607 -28.03 4.94 -32.67
N VAL A 608 -28.86 5.78 -33.28
CA VAL A 608 -29.08 5.78 -34.73
C VAL A 608 -28.26 6.90 -35.36
N TYR A 609 -27.47 6.56 -36.39
CA TYR A 609 -26.65 7.52 -37.12
C TYR A 609 -27.30 7.98 -38.42
N ALA A 610 -26.81 9.08 -38.97
CA ALA A 610 -27.32 9.68 -40.21
C ALA A 610 -27.18 8.77 -41.44
N ASP A 611 -26.21 7.84 -41.44
CA ASP A 611 -26.03 6.84 -42.50
C ASP A 611 -26.96 5.62 -42.36
N GLY A 612 -27.84 5.62 -41.35
CA GLY A 612 -28.77 4.53 -41.06
C GLY A 612 -28.16 3.38 -40.24
N THR A 613 -26.87 3.42 -39.91
CA THR A 613 -26.26 2.44 -39.01
C THR A 613 -26.76 2.63 -37.57
N VAL A 614 -26.70 1.56 -36.77
CA VAL A 614 -27.19 1.55 -35.39
C VAL A 614 -26.16 0.90 -34.49
N GLU A 615 -25.82 1.57 -33.39
CA GLU A 615 -25.04 0.98 -32.30
C GLU A 615 -25.91 0.70 -31.10
N ARG A 616 -25.83 -0.52 -30.58
CA ARG A 616 -26.67 -1.00 -29.48
C ARG A 616 -25.87 -1.11 -28.19
N THR A 617 -26.42 -0.58 -27.10
CA THR A 617 -25.92 -0.77 -25.74
C THR A 617 -27.02 -1.23 -24.79
N PHE A 618 -26.62 -1.79 -23.66
CA PHE A 618 -27.50 -2.42 -22.67
C PHE A 618 -27.38 -1.74 -21.31
N MET A 619 -28.49 -1.72 -20.58
CA MET A 619 -28.57 -1.11 -19.26
C MET A 619 -28.80 -2.21 -18.23
N ARG A 620 -27.71 -2.73 -17.66
CA ARG A 620 -27.74 -3.88 -16.75
C ARG A 620 -27.74 -3.40 -15.30
N ARG A 621 -28.51 -4.09 -14.46
CA ARG A 621 -28.48 -3.81 -13.02
C ARG A 621 -27.09 -4.12 -12.46
N ASN A 622 -26.57 -3.22 -11.62
CA ASN A 622 -25.23 -3.27 -11.00
C ASN A 622 -24.06 -2.91 -11.91
N HIS A 623 -24.32 -2.48 -13.15
CA HIS A 623 -23.30 -1.99 -14.09
C HIS A 623 -23.65 -0.57 -14.52
N GLU A 624 -24.51 -0.45 -15.52
CA GLU A 624 -24.93 0.84 -16.07
C GLU A 624 -25.99 1.53 -15.20
N ILE A 625 -26.84 0.77 -14.51
CA ILE A 625 -28.01 1.32 -13.80
C ILE A 625 -28.27 0.56 -12.50
N ASN A 626 -28.93 1.21 -11.54
CA ASN A 626 -29.43 0.59 -10.32
C ASN A 626 -30.71 1.27 -9.82
N SER A 627 -31.24 0.75 -8.71
CA SER A 627 -32.40 1.26 -8.00
C SER A 627 -32.24 2.73 -7.61
N TRP A 628 -33.33 3.48 -7.70
CA TRP A 628 -33.42 4.85 -7.19
C TRP A 628 -33.38 4.92 -5.65
N TRP A 629 -33.65 3.81 -4.96
CA TRP A 629 -33.52 3.65 -3.51
C TRP A 629 -32.09 3.36 -3.08
N GLY A 630 -31.64 4.06 -2.04
CA GLY A 630 -30.34 3.80 -1.43
C GLY A 630 -29.19 4.05 -2.40
N VAL A 631 -29.35 5.04 -3.29
CA VAL A 631 -28.42 5.27 -4.39
C VAL A 631 -26.99 5.49 -3.85
N SER A 632 -26.05 4.76 -4.45
CA SER A 632 -24.63 4.79 -4.13
C SER A 632 -23.87 4.34 -5.37
N ASP A 633 -22.70 4.94 -5.58
CA ASP A 633 -21.67 4.48 -6.51
C ASP A 633 -20.38 4.08 -5.77
N ALA A 634 -20.43 4.05 -4.43
CA ALA A 634 -19.36 3.54 -3.58
C ALA A 634 -19.54 2.03 -3.33
N PRO A 635 -18.44 1.23 -3.31
CA PRO A 635 -18.52 -0.18 -2.95
C PRO A 635 -19.11 -0.41 -1.55
N ASP A 636 -19.82 -1.52 -1.38
CA ASP A 636 -20.31 -1.96 -0.06
C ASP A 636 -19.14 -2.40 0.85
N THR A 637 -19.44 -2.75 2.11
CA THR A 637 -18.43 -3.20 3.09
C THR A 637 -17.71 -4.49 2.69
N ARG A 638 -18.20 -5.21 1.67
CA ARG A 638 -17.58 -6.41 1.09
C ARG A 638 -16.87 -6.11 -0.24
N GLY A 639 -16.74 -4.83 -0.60
CA GLY A 639 -16.06 -4.37 -1.81
C GLY A 639 -16.87 -4.54 -3.09
N ARG A 640 -18.17 -4.88 -3.02
CA ARG A 640 -19.00 -5.01 -4.22
C ARG A 640 -19.48 -3.64 -4.66
N ALA A 641 -19.14 -3.26 -5.89
CA ALA A 641 -19.59 -2.01 -6.47
C ALA A 641 -21.09 -2.12 -6.85
N PRO A 642 -21.93 -1.14 -6.46
CA PRO A 642 -23.35 -1.12 -6.83
C PRO A 642 -23.57 -0.73 -8.30
N VAL A 643 -22.55 -0.23 -8.99
CA VAL A 643 -22.52 0.12 -10.42
C VAL A 643 -21.08 -0.01 -10.93
N ASP A 644 -20.88 -0.06 -12.24
CA ASP A 644 -19.56 0.05 -12.85
C ASP A 644 -19.09 1.51 -12.80
N ARG A 645 -18.14 1.79 -11.90
CA ARG A 645 -17.58 3.14 -11.71
C ARG A 645 -16.68 3.59 -12.88
N SER A 646 -16.41 2.79 -13.89
CA SER A 646 -15.78 3.31 -15.10
C SER A 646 -16.76 4.14 -15.94
N ILE A 647 -18.06 3.82 -15.87
CA ILE A 647 -19.10 4.38 -16.75
C ILE A 647 -20.32 4.94 -16.01
N CYS A 648 -20.46 4.77 -14.70
CA CYS A 648 -21.66 5.20 -13.96
C CYS A 648 -21.35 5.88 -12.61
N ARG A 649 -22.05 6.97 -12.29
CA ARG A 649 -21.96 7.74 -11.02
C ARG A 649 -23.34 8.04 -10.45
N VAL A 650 -23.40 8.41 -9.18
CA VAL A 650 -24.58 9.10 -8.64
C VAL A 650 -24.67 10.49 -9.27
N ALA A 651 -25.78 10.76 -9.96
CA ALA A 651 -26.06 12.09 -10.50
C ALA A 651 -26.57 13.04 -9.44
N TRP A 652 -27.53 12.56 -8.65
CA TRP A 652 -28.13 13.31 -7.57
C TRP A 652 -28.72 12.35 -6.55
N ARG A 653 -28.72 12.76 -5.28
CA ARG A 653 -29.44 12.09 -4.21
C ARG A 653 -29.96 13.09 -3.18
N GLY A 654 -31.07 12.75 -2.55
CA GLY A 654 -31.69 13.54 -1.50
C GLY A 654 -32.68 12.70 -0.68
N ALA A 655 -33.32 13.35 0.29
CA ALA A 655 -34.39 12.76 1.07
C ALA A 655 -35.76 13.13 0.47
N ASN A 656 -36.76 12.27 0.69
CA ASN A 656 -38.18 12.61 0.59
C ASN A 656 -38.87 12.23 1.93
N PRO A 657 -40.16 12.52 2.13
CA PRO A 657 -40.86 12.18 3.38
C PRO A 657 -40.90 10.69 3.73
N THR A 658 -40.66 9.79 2.76
CA THR A 658 -40.66 8.34 2.96
C THR A 658 -39.26 7.77 3.21
N TRP A 659 -38.20 8.37 2.65
CA TRP A 659 -36.85 7.82 2.70
C TRP A 659 -35.76 8.88 2.60
N ALA A 660 -34.69 8.69 3.37
CA ALA A 660 -33.60 9.66 3.48
C ALA A 660 -32.62 9.64 2.29
N ASN A 661 -32.62 8.59 1.46
CA ASN A 661 -31.67 8.44 0.35
C ASN A 661 -32.34 7.87 -0.91
N VAL A 662 -32.90 8.77 -1.71
CA VAL A 662 -33.45 8.52 -3.04
C VAL A 662 -32.66 9.31 -4.08
N GLY A 663 -32.58 8.83 -5.33
CA GLY A 663 -31.85 9.58 -6.35
C GLY A 663 -31.79 8.96 -7.73
N MET A 664 -30.94 9.55 -8.57
CA MET A 664 -30.68 9.12 -9.95
C MET A 664 -29.18 8.88 -10.16
N LEU A 665 -28.88 7.93 -11.04
CA LEU A 665 -27.53 7.69 -11.52
C LEU A 665 -27.32 8.44 -12.83
N MET A 666 -26.07 8.67 -13.21
CA MET A 666 -25.67 9.08 -14.55
C MET A 666 -24.76 8.01 -15.16
N THR A 667 -25.04 7.61 -16.39
CA THR A 667 -24.27 6.59 -17.11
C THR A 667 -23.75 7.18 -18.40
N GLY A 668 -22.44 7.08 -18.64
CA GLY A 668 -21.80 7.46 -19.88
C GLY A 668 -21.61 6.27 -20.81
N TRP A 669 -21.82 6.50 -22.10
CA TRP A 669 -21.52 5.57 -23.18
C TRP A 669 -20.54 6.21 -24.17
N ASN A 670 -19.42 5.56 -24.45
CA ASN A 670 -18.45 6.01 -25.46
C ASN A 670 -18.98 5.66 -26.86
N ASN A 671 -19.04 6.67 -27.73
CA ASN A 671 -19.46 6.48 -29.11
C ASN A 671 -18.31 5.84 -29.91
N PRO A 672 -18.45 4.61 -30.44
CA PRO A 672 -17.42 3.98 -31.26
C PRO A 672 -17.23 4.67 -32.61
N HIS A 673 -18.21 5.48 -33.05
CA HIS A 673 -18.18 6.25 -34.29
C HIS A 673 -18.36 7.75 -34.02
N PRO A 674 -17.37 8.41 -33.39
CA PRO A 674 -17.51 9.79 -32.91
C PRO A 674 -17.75 10.81 -34.04
N ASP A 675 -17.31 10.49 -35.25
CA ASP A 675 -17.42 11.36 -36.43
C ASP A 675 -18.76 11.18 -37.18
N LYS A 676 -19.57 10.18 -36.82
CA LYS A 676 -20.88 9.96 -37.42
C LYS A 676 -21.95 10.78 -36.68
N PRO A 677 -22.73 11.62 -37.37
CA PRO A 677 -23.83 12.35 -36.74
C PRO A 677 -24.90 11.40 -36.20
N ILE A 678 -25.29 11.59 -34.95
CA ILE A 678 -26.39 10.90 -34.28
C ILE A 678 -27.70 11.62 -34.61
N THR A 679 -28.70 10.86 -35.06
CA THR A 679 -30.01 11.37 -35.50
C THR A 679 -31.15 10.97 -34.59
N ALA A 680 -31.02 9.86 -33.87
CA ALA A 680 -32.00 9.45 -32.87
C ALA A 680 -31.39 8.57 -31.79
N ILE A 681 -32.02 8.57 -30.62
CA ILE A 681 -31.77 7.62 -29.54
C ILE A 681 -33.06 6.86 -29.29
N ARG A 682 -33.05 5.55 -29.56
CA ARG A 682 -34.17 4.65 -29.24
C ARG A 682 -33.90 3.96 -27.92
N TYR A 683 -34.83 4.06 -26.99
CA TYR A 683 -34.64 3.52 -25.66
C TYR A 683 -35.84 2.64 -25.29
N GLN A 684 -35.59 1.39 -24.92
CA GLN A 684 -36.62 0.38 -24.68
C GLN A 684 -36.43 -0.31 -23.33
N ALA A 685 -37.49 -0.35 -22.52
CA ALA A 685 -37.52 -1.16 -21.30
C ALA A 685 -37.76 -2.64 -21.64
N VAL A 686 -36.96 -3.53 -21.05
CA VAL A 686 -37.01 -4.97 -21.27
C VAL A 686 -37.89 -5.64 -20.21
N ARG A 687 -38.78 -6.53 -20.66
CA ARG A 687 -39.62 -7.33 -19.77
C ARG A 687 -38.80 -8.47 -19.18
N ILE A 688 -38.66 -8.47 -17.86
CA ILE A 688 -37.96 -9.52 -17.11
C ILE A 688 -39.00 -10.30 -16.29
N PRO A 689 -39.08 -11.64 -16.43
CA PRO A 689 -40.02 -12.45 -15.66
C PRO A 689 -39.87 -12.21 -14.14
N GLY A 690 -40.99 -11.95 -13.46
CA GLY A 690 -41.02 -11.71 -12.01
C GLY A 690 -40.61 -10.31 -11.55
N ALA A 691 -40.01 -9.47 -12.41
CA ALA A 691 -39.74 -8.07 -12.12
C ALA A 691 -40.94 -7.18 -12.47
N LYS A 692 -41.22 -6.20 -11.60
CA LYS A 692 -42.36 -5.27 -11.73
C LYS A 692 -41.93 -3.82 -12.03
N GLY A 693 -40.64 -3.60 -12.29
CA GLY A 693 -40.04 -2.27 -12.42
C GLY A 693 -39.91 -1.79 -13.85
N GLY A 694 -39.93 -0.46 -14.00
CA GLY A 694 -39.58 0.23 -15.23
C GLY A 694 -38.36 1.14 -15.02
N ILE A 695 -38.10 2.00 -16.00
CA ILE A 695 -36.93 2.87 -16.02
C ILE A 695 -37.39 4.32 -16.03
N MET A 696 -36.74 5.13 -15.21
CA MET A 696 -36.87 6.58 -15.23
C MET A 696 -35.66 7.19 -15.94
N ILE A 697 -35.91 8.10 -16.87
CA ILE A 697 -34.90 8.91 -17.56
C ILE A 697 -35.20 10.39 -17.26
N GLY A 698 -34.24 11.07 -16.66
CA GLY A 698 -34.37 12.47 -16.22
C GLY A 698 -33.77 13.47 -17.22
N ALA A 699 -32.72 13.08 -17.94
CA ALA A 699 -32.07 13.89 -18.96
C ALA A 699 -31.09 13.06 -19.80
N ILE A 700 -30.72 13.57 -20.98
CA ILE A 700 -29.70 13.00 -21.86
C ILE A 700 -28.80 14.14 -22.34
N SER A 701 -27.48 13.93 -22.37
CA SER A 701 -26.50 14.90 -22.87
C SER A 701 -25.42 14.21 -23.70
N ALA A 702 -25.06 14.80 -24.84
CA ALA A 702 -23.91 14.41 -25.63
C ALA A 702 -22.67 15.22 -25.25
N SER A 703 -21.48 14.65 -25.42
CA SER A 703 -20.20 15.31 -25.14
C SER A 703 -19.21 15.17 -26.30
N ASP A 704 -18.42 16.21 -26.52
CA ASP A 704 -17.25 16.24 -27.41
C ASP A 704 -16.03 15.50 -26.83
N HIS A 705 -16.12 14.97 -25.61
CA HIS A 705 -15.11 14.14 -24.96
C HIS A 705 -15.58 12.69 -24.75
N PRO A 706 -14.66 11.71 -24.65
CA PRO A 706 -14.98 10.38 -24.14
C PRO A 706 -15.58 10.45 -22.72
N VAL A 707 -16.20 9.36 -22.29
CA VAL A 707 -16.79 9.23 -20.94
C VAL A 707 -15.74 9.55 -19.87
N GLY A 708 -16.05 10.50 -19.00
CA GLY A 708 -15.19 10.99 -17.94
C GLY A 708 -15.99 11.77 -16.89
N PHE A 709 -15.89 11.34 -15.62
CA PHE A 709 -16.63 11.93 -14.50
C PHE A 709 -15.78 12.81 -13.58
N GLU A 710 -14.46 12.64 -13.62
CA GLU A 710 -13.52 13.24 -12.68
C GLU A 710 -12.19 13.52 -13.40
N GLU A 711 -11.55 14.64 -13.06
CA GLU A 711 -10.14 14.88 -13.35
C GLU A 711 -9.30 13.92 -12.50
N ARG A 712 -8.87 12.80 -13.07
CA ARG A 712 -8.17 11.76 -12.32
C ARG A 712 -6.67 11.94 -12.41
N ILE A 713 -6.06 12.25 -11.26
CA ILE A 713 -4.61 12.11 -11.04
C ILE A 713 -4.20 10.66 -10.77
N ARG A 714 -5.14 9.79 -10.36
CA ARG A 714 -4.89 8.36 -10.11
C ARG A 714 -4.83 7.59 -11.43
N SER A 715 -3.84 6.72 -11.54
CA SER A 715 -3.79 5.63 -12.52
C SER A 715 -4.43 4.38 -11.90
N HIS A 716 -4.81 3.39 -12.71
CA HIS A 716 -5.09 2.04 -12.22
C HIS A 716 -3.80 1.34 -11.75
N GLY A 717 -3.92 0.31 -10.91
CA GLY A 717 -2.76 -0.50 -10.55
C GLY A 717 -2.92 -1.50 -9.39
N LEU A 718 -1.81 -1.68 -8.67
CA LEU A 718 -1.57 -2.63 -7.58
C LEU A 718 -2.34 -2.26 -6.30
N PRO A 719 -2.31 -3.13 -5.27
CA PRO A 719 -2.87 -2.84 -3.95
C PRO A 719 -2.17 -1.65 -3.26
N ASP A 720 -2.96 -0.72 -2.74
CA ASP A 720 -2.44 0.47 -2.06
C ASP A 720 -1.56 0.13 -0.84
N CYS A 721 -1.91 -0.94 -0.12
CA CYS A 721 -1.20 -1.37 1.09
C CYS A 721 0.29 -1.66 0.86
N TRP A 722 0.69 -2.09 -0.34
CA TRP A 722 2.10 -2.27 -0.69
C TRP A 722 2.82 -0.92 -0.74
N ALA A 723 2.28 0.06 -1.48
CA ALA A 723 2.89 1.38 -1.59
C ALA A 723 2.96 2.11 -0.25
N GLN A 724 1.89 1.97 0.55
CA GLN A 724 1.82 2.50 1.90
C GLN A 724 2.89 1.88 2.81
N ALA A 725 3.11 0.56 2.73
CA ALA A 725 4.16 -0.10 3.49
C ALA A 725 5.57 0.39 3.13
N ALA A 726 5.84 0.66 1.85
CA ALA A 726 7.12 1.24 1.41
C ALA A 726 7.37 2.65 2.00
N VAL A 727 6.33 3.49 2.08
CA VAL A 727 6.44 4.82 2.71
C VAL A 727 6.60 4.71 4.23
N TYR A 728 5.86 3.81 4.88
CA TYR A 728 6.02 3.57 6.32
C TYR A 728 7.45 3.11 6.65
N TYR A 729 8.00 2.22 5.82
CA TYR A 729 9.39 1.78 5.92
C TYR A 729 10.39 2.94 5.87
N ALA A 730 10.20 3.91 4.96
CA ALA A 730 11.03 5.11 4.88
C ALA A 730 10.90 6.01 6.13
N VAL A 731 9.72 6.09 6.75
CA VAL A 731 9.52 6.88 7.97
C VAL A 731 10.10 6.17 9.20
N ALA A 732 9.76 4.90 9.39
CA ALA A 732 10.09 4.11 10.59
C ALA A 732 11.57 3.71 10.65
N GLU A 733 12.10 3.12 9.57
CA GLU A 733 13.48 2.64 9.50
C GLU A 733 14.42 3.66 8.85
N GLY A 734 13.88 4.62 8.07
CA GLY A 734 14.64 5.75 7.53
C GLY A 734 14.73 6.93 8.49
N ILE A 735 13.73 7.82 8.52
CA ILE A 735 13.81 9.08 9.29
C ILE A 735 13.88 8.85 10.80
N ALA A 736 12.98 8.02 11.34
CA ALA A 736 13.00 7.64 12.74
C ALA A 736 14.16 6.69 13.04
N GLY A 737 14.57 5.88 12.05
CA GLY A 737 15.86 5.19 12.07
C GLY A 737 15.97 4.07 13.09
N ILE A 738 14.89 3.36 13.41
CA ILE A 738 14.97 2.18 14.26
C ILE A 738 15.00 0.93 13.37
N GLU A 739 16.06 0.13 13.47
CA GLU A 739 16.19 -1.13 12.74
C GLU A 739 16.56 -2.28 13.67
N ASP A 740 15.98 -3.45 13.43
CA ASP A 740 16.35 -4.69 14.10
C ASP A 740 17.58 -5.30 13.42
N LYS A 741 18.69 -5.40 14.16
CA LYS A 741 19.96 -6.01 13.71
C LYS A 741 20.19 -7.43 14.25
N GLY A 742 19.22 -7.98 14.99
CA GLY A 742 19.23 -9.35 15.50
C GLY A 742 17.86 -9.99 15.30
N ARG A 743 17.08 -10.25 16.35
CA ARG A 743 15.65 -10.61 16.26
C ARG A 743 14.88 -10.12 17.48
N ALA A 744 13.60 -9.84 17.32
CA ALA A 744 12.74 -9.27 18.36
C ALA A 744 13.37 -8.03 19.03
N PHE A 745 14.15 -7.25 18.27
CA PHE A 745 14.96 -6.13 18.77
C PHE A 745 15.95 -6.49 19.89
N ASP A 746 16.50 -7.71 19.95
CA ASP A 746 17.60 -8.05 20.88
C ASP A 746 18.90 -7.27 20.57
N LYS A 747 19.10 -6.90 19.30
CA LYS A 747 20.12 -5.98 18.80
C LYS A 747 19.47 -4.90 17.95
N ALA A 748 19.72 -3.63 18.27
CA ALA A 748 19.09 -2.52 17.58
C ALA A 748 20.11 -1.56 16.95
N LEU A 749 19.78 -1.03 15.77
CA LEU A 749 20.38 0.21 15.26
C LEU A 749 19.39 1.35 15.50
N VAL A 750 19.88 2.42 16.13
CA VAL A 750 19.11 3.63 16.42
C VAL A 750 19.78 4.82 15.74
N ALA A 751 19.26 5.18 14.57
CA ALA A 751 19.80 6.19 13.68
C ALA A 751 18.82 7.36 13.47
N PRO A 752 18.50 8.16 14.51
CA PRO A 752 17.57 9.28 14.36
C PRO A 752 18.12 10.30 13.36
N ARG A 753 17.36 10.53 12.28
CA ARG A 753 17.72 11.46 11.20
C ARG A 753 16.88 12.74 11.22
N TRP A 754 16.21 13.03 12.33
CA TRP A 754 15.38 14.22 12.53
C TRP A 754 16.13 15.54 12.30
N ALA A 755 17.45 15.58 12.44
CA ALA A 755 18.24 16.78 12.16
C ALA A 755 18.15 17.26 10.68
N ALA A 756 17.75 16.39 9.75
CA ALA A 756 17.46 16.72 8.34
C ALA A 756 16.02 17.17 8.10
N THR A 757 15.15 17.11 9.10
CA THR A 757 13.72 17.45 8.98
C THR A 757 13.38 18.76 9.69
N LYS A 758 12.09 19.12 9.64
CA LYS A 758 11.53 20.26 10.39
C LYS A 758 11.35 19.97 11.88
N ALA A 759 11.39 18.71 12.29
CA ALA A 759 11.17 18.31 13.68
C ALA A 759 12.39 18.62 14.55
N ALA A 760 12.15 19.19 15.72
CA ALA A 760 13.17 19.31 16.77
C ALA A 760 12.90 18.36 17.94
N GLN A 761 11.71 17.78 18.04
CA GLN A 761 11.35 16.81 19.05
C GLN A 761 10.61 15.65 18.41
N ALA A 762 10.92 14.43 18.85
CA ALA A 762 10.23 13.23 18.43
C ALA A 762 10.17 12.21 19.56
N ASP A 763 9.11 11.39 19.57
CA ASP A 763 8.95 10.23 20.43
C ASP A 763 8.50 9.07 19.53
N VAL A 764 9.36 8.05 19.46
CA VAL A 764 9.28 6.95 18.50
C VAL A 764 9.36 5.65 19.26
N THR A 765 8.37 4.78 19.06
CA THR A 765 8.39 3.38 19.49
C THR A 765 8.08 2.51 18.29
N LEU A 766 8.95 1.56 17.96
CA LEU A 766 8.63 0.45 17.06
C LEU A 766 8.55 -0.83 17.88
N HIS A 767 7.45 -1.57 17.72
CA HIS A 767 7.13 -2.76 18.48
C HIS A 767 6.67 -3.88 17.54
N TYR A 768 7.07 -5.11 17.83
CA TYR A 768 6.57 -6.31 17.18
C TYR A 768 5.54 -7.01 18.08
N PRO A 769 4.23 -6.90 17.79
CA PRO A 769 3.21 -7.59 18.58
C PRO A 769 3.39 -9.11 18.62
N ALA A 770 4.03 -9.68 17.60
CA ALA A 770 4.31 -11.11 17.51
C ALA A 770 5.26 -11.66 18.60
N SER A 771 6.08 -10.80 19.23
CA SER A 771 7.06 -11.22 20.25
C SER A 771 7.08 -10.35 21.51
N GLY A 772 6.49 -9.15 21.47
CA GLY A 772 6.69 -8.12 22.49
C GLY A 772 8.00 -7.34 22.35
N GLY A 773 8.87 -7.73 21.42
CA GLY A 773 10.14 -7.06 21.13
C GLY A 773 9.92 -5.63 20.65
N TYR A 774 10.69 -4.67 21.17
CA TYR A 774 10.53 -3.26 20.81
C TYR A 774 11.81 -2.44 21.01
N CYS A 775 11.86 -1.28 20.35
CA CYS A 775 12.84 -0.23 20.62
C CYS A 775 12.14 1.13 20.63
N THR A 776 12.53 2.01 21.55
CA THR A 776 11.95 3.34 21.69
C THR A 776 13.00 4.40 21.98
N TYR A 777 12.79 5.61 21.48
CA TYR A 777 13.49 6.77 22.00
C TYR A 777 12.64 8.04 22.00
N THR A 778 12.95 8.95 22.93
CA THR A 778 12.65 10.38 22.73
C THR A 778 13.87 11.12 22.23
N TYR A 779 13.66 12.09 21.36
CA TYR A 779 14.68 12.91 20.72
C TYR A 779 14.38 14.38 20.95
N LYS A 780 15.40 15.16 21.29
CA LYS A 780 15.33 16.62 21.35
C LYS A 780 16.59 17.26 20.78
N LEU A 781 16.41 18.17 19.84
CA LEU A 781 17.45 18.98 19.23
C LEU A 781 17.38 20.43 19.72
N ASP A 782 18.34 20.82 20.53
CA ASP A 782 18.53 22.19 21.01
C ASP A 782 19.67 22.86 20.23
N ARG A 783 19.30 23.63 19.20
CA ARG A 783 20.29 24.29 18.34
C ARG A 783 21.08 25.37 19.07
N ALA A 784 20.44 26.09 20.00
CA ALA A 784 21.08 27.17 20.75
C ALA A 784 22.16 26.62 21.69
N LYS A 785 21.88 25.49 22.36
CA LYS A 785 22.84 24.81 23.24
C LYS A 785 23.73 23.81 22.50
N LYS A 786 23.62 23.72 21.17
CA LYS A 786 24.28 22.73 20.31
C LYS A 786 24.27 21.32 20.90
N ARG A 787 23.07 20.85 21.25
CA ARG A 787 22.88 19.60 21.98
C ARG A 787 21.74 18.78 21.40
N ILE A 788 21.97 17.49 21.25
CA ILE A 788 20.92 16.49 21.06
C ILE A 788 20.78 15.69 22.36
N THR A 789 19.55 15.47 22.79
CA THR A 789 19.23 14.59 23.92
C THR A 789 18.41 13.41 23.42
N LEU A 790 18.85 12.20 23.72
CA LEU A 790 18.14 10.96 23.44
C LEU A 790 17.77 10.27 24.75
N ASN A 791 16.52 9.86 24.91
CA ASN A 791 16.14 8.96 25.98
C ASN A 791 15.73 7.62 25.37
N LEU A 792 16.60 6.62 25.45
CA LEU A 792 16.49 5.36 24.72
C LEU A 792 16.21 4.19 25.68
N THR A 793 15.34 3.26 25.29
CA THR A 793 15.17 1.95 25.95
C THR A 793 14.58 0.95 24.96
N GLY A 794 14.50 -0.32 25.32
CA GLY A 794 13.98 -1.36 24.45
C GLY A 794 14.21 -2.75 25.01
N SER A 795 13.90 -3.73 24.18
CA SER A 795 14.19 -5.14 24.43
C SER A 795 15.68 -5.46 24.29
N PHE A 796 16.43 -4.62 23.57
CA PHE A 796 17.81 -4.88 23.20
C PHE A 796 18.75 -5.13 24.39
N GLU A 797 19.77 -5.94 24.12
CA GLU A 797 20.96 -6.11 24.96
C GLU A 797 22.09 -5.21 24.45
N HIS A 798 22.18 -5.07 23.13
CA HIS A 798 23.14 -4.20 22.48
C HIS A 798 22.46 -3.26 21.49
N ALA A 799 22.85 -1.98 21.47
CA ALA A 799 22.39 -1.02 20.48
C ALA A 799 23.55 -0.18 19.93
N ARG A 800 23.60 -0.06 18.60
CA ARG A 800 24.44 0.95 17.92
C ARG A 800 23.61 2.21 17.74
N VAL A 801 24.13 3.35 18.17
CA VAL A 801 23.56 4.65 17.84
C VAL A 801 24.33 5.26 16.67
N HIS A 802 23.61 5.75 15.66
CA HIS A 802 24.15 6.45 14.48
C HIS A 802 23.38 7.76 14.29
N CYS A 803 23.59 8.72 15.20
CA CYS A 803 22.74 9.90 15.33
C CYS A 803 23.17 10.99 14.34
N LEU A 804 22.29 11.38 13.41
CA LEU A 804 22.56 12.47 12.48
C LEU A 804 22.74 13.80 13.24
N LEU A 805 23.83 14.48 12.95
CA LEU A 805 24.13 15.80 13.48
C LEU A 805 23.65 16.90 12.52
N PRO A 806 23.38 18.11 13.01
CA PRO A 806 23.07 19.24 12.14
C PRO A 806 24.17 19.49 11.10
N LYS A 807 23.77 20.07 9.96
CA LYS A 807 24.67 20.32 8.83
C LYS A 807 25.99 20.96 9.27
N ARG A 808 27.12 20.33 8.90
CA ARG A 808 28.51 20.73 9.22
C ARG A 808 28.90 20.65 10.71
N ALA A 809 28.08 20.07 11.57
CA ALA A 809 28.42 19.84 12.96
C ALA A 809 29.24 18.55 13.14
N GLN A 810 29.94 18.46 14.28
CA GLN A 810 30.66 17.27 14.72
C GLN A 810 30.47 17.12 16.22
N ALA A 811 30.22 15.90 16.69
CA ALA A 811 30.14 15.65 18.11
C ALA A 811 31.48 15.95 18.79
N LYS A 812 31.38 16.66 19.91
CA LYS A 812 32.50 17.02 20.80
C LYS A 812 32.48 16.22 22.09
N ARG A 813 31.31 15.74 22.49
CA ARG A 813 31.12 14.92 23.69
C ARG A 813 29.83 14.11 23.59
N VAL A 814 29.87 12.87 24.05
CA VAL A 814 28.69 12.03 24.29
C VAL A 814 28.71 11.56 25.75
N ALA A 815 27.57 11.69 26.45
CA ALA A 815 27.47 11.28 27.85
C ALA A 815 26.10 10.66 28.18
N ILE A 816 26.10 9.68 29.09
CA ILE A 816 24.90 9.08 29.68
C ILE A 816 24.78 9.61 31.11
N GLY A 817 23.83 10.51 31.34
CA GLY A 817 23.79 11.29 32.58
C GLY A 817 25.09 12.09 32.76
N THR A 818 25.85 11.82 33.82
CA THR A 818 27.14 12.48 34.09
C THR A 818 28.35 11.76 33.49
N ARG A 819 28.18 10.51 33.02
CA ARG A 819 29.28 9.66 32.54
C ARG A 819 29.52 9.87 31.05
N GLU A 820 30.71 10.31 30.68
CA GLU A 820 31.13 10.35 29.26
C GLU A 820 31.39 8.94 28.71
N ILE A 821 31.08 8.74 27.43
CA ILE A 821 31.32 7.48 26.72
C ILE A 821 32.11 7.74 25.44
N ALA A 822 32.79 6.70 24.94
CA ALA A 822 33.49 6.76 23.67
C ALA A 822 32.51 6.91 22.51
N PHE A 823 32.92 7.66 21.49
CA PHE A 823 32.14 7.87 20.28
C PHE A 823 33.06 8.19 19.10
N GLU A 824 32.51 8.05 17.90
CA GLU A 824 33.17 8.35 16.63
C GLU A 824 32.36 9.38 15.85
N ASN A 825 33.05 10.23 15.08
CA ASN A 825 32.41 11.10 14.11
C ASN A 825 32.52 10.45 12.73
N THR A 826 31.40 9.94 12.21
CA THR A 826 31.34 9.36 10.86
C THR A 826 30.77 10.36 9.88
N LYS A 827 31.23 10.30 8.63
CA LYS A 827 30.75 11.15 7.54
C LYS A 827 30.32 10.28 6.36
N ILE A 828 29.08 10.46 5.91
CA ILE A 828 28.53 9.84 4.70
C ILE A 828 28.13 10.98 3.77
N GLU A 829 28.76 11.09 2.60
CA GLU A 829 28.61 12.22 1.70
C GLU A 829 28.77 13.58 2.42
N ARG A 830 27.66 14.31 2.64
CA ARG A 830 27.63 15.62 3.32
C ARG A 830 27.04 15.55 4.73
N SER A 831 26.61 14.38 5.15
CA SER A 831 25.99 14.12 6.45
C SER A 831 27.05 13.67 7.47
N SER A 832 26.90 14.12 8.71
CA SER A 832 27.82 13.82 9.80
C SER A 832 27.05 13.21 10.96
N TYR A 833 27.60 12.19 11.59
CA TYR A 833 26.94 11.41 12.63
C TYR A 833 27.82 11.29 13.85
N ALA A 834 27.17 11.15 15.01
CA ALA A 834 27.80 10.68 16.22
C ALA A 834 27.46 9.20 16.39
N ASP A 835 28.50 8.37 16.38
CA ASP A 835 28.36 6.93 16.45
C ASP A 835 28.93 6.38 17.74
N PHE A 836 28.18 5.52 18.42
CA PHE A 836 28.62 4.90 19.67
C PHE A 836 27.79 3.65 19.97
N ASP A 837 28.37 2.76 20.77
CA ASP A 837 27.75 1.51 21.18
C ASP A 837 27.19 1.58 22.60
N LEU A 838 26.10 0.85 22.82
CA LEU A 838 25.47 0.65 24.11
C LEU A 838 25.37 -0.84 24.39
N ASP A 839 26.23 -1.33 25.29
CA ASP A 839 26.23 -2.75 25.73
C ASP A 839 25.27 -3.03 26.90
N ALA A 840 24.53 -2.00 27.33
CA ALA A 840 23.50 -2.11 28.35
C ALA A 840 22.46 -1.00 28.17
N LEU A 841 21.27 -1.21 28.74
CA LEU A 841 20.19 -0.23 28.74
C LEU A 841 20.65 1.08 29.42
N PRO A 842 20.57 2.24 28.73
CA PRO A 842 20.91 3.51 29.35
C PRO A 842 19.84 3.88 30.39
N LEU A 843 20.28 4.04 31.65
CA LEU A 843 19.41 4.40 32.78
C LEU A 843 19.20 5.91 32.93
N ALA A 844 19.85 6.71 32.09
CA ALA A 844 19.70 8.16 32.02
C ALA A 844 19.71 8.62 30.56
N PRO A 845 19.21 9.83 30.25
CA PRO A 845 19.30 10.38 28.90
C PRO A 845 20.75 10.47 28.41
N ILE A 846 20.93 10.20 27.12
CA ILE A 846 22.16 10.39 26.37
C ILE A 846 22.19 11.84 25.88
N GLU A 847 23.24 12.58 26.21
CA GLU A 847 23.50 13.92 25.67
C GLU A 847 24.66 13.89 24.66
N ILE A 848 24.41 14.41 23.46
CA ILE A 848 25.41 14.61 22.41
C ILE A 848 25.60 16.12 22.24
N LYS A 849 26.78 16.65 22.56
CA LYS A 849 27.16 18.05 22.31
C LYS A 849 27.95 18.15 21.01
N TYR A 850 27.65 19.14 20.16
CA TYR A 850 28.24 19.27 18.81
C TYR A 850 28.68 20.69 18.43
#